data_AF-A0AA41V0W7-F1
#
_entry.id   AF-A0AA41V0W7-F1
#
_cell.length_a   1.000
_cell.length_b   1.000
_cell.length_c   1.000
_cell.angle_alpha   90.00
_cell.angle_beta   90.00
_cell.angle_gamma   90.00
#
_symmetry.space_group_name_H-M   'P 1'
#
loop_
_entity.id
_entity.type
_entity.pdbx_description
1 polymer ?
#
loop_
_entity_poly.entity_id
_entity_poly.type
_entity_poly.pdbx_seq_one_letter_code
_entity_poly.pdbx_strand_id
1 'polypeptide(L)'
;MARVISNWERLVRTTLQREQLRSSGQGGHERASSGIAGAVPASLKGGGSGGNNIDLILQAADEIQTEDPNVSRIMCEQAYSMAQGLDPNSDGRGVLQFKTGLMSVIKQKLAKRDGARIDRNRDIERLWEFYQLYKRRHRVDDIQREEQKWRESGTVSATLGELENRSLEMKRIFTTLRALIVVMEVLRKDADPDGVGRKITEELRRIKKSDGTLTGELIPYNIVPLDAPSLTNAIGMFPEVKAATSAIRYSEFFPRLPAEFEVSGLRSLDMFDLLEYVFGFQKDNIKNQRENVILSVANAQTRLGLPVEADPKIDEKAVTEVFLKVLDNYIKWCKYLHIRLVWNSLEAINKDRKLFLVSLYFCIWGEAANVRFLPECICYIFHHMAKELDAILDHGDAQPAASCIGDNGSVSYLKQVICPIYETMSKETNILSSGKAAHSDWRNYDDFNEYFWSPTCFELSWPMKEGSSFLFHPKGRKRTAKSSFVEHRTFLHLYRSFHRLWIFLVLMFQSLTIIAFNDGRIDLNTFKGVLSIGPTFAVMCFIESALDALLTFGAYTTARGLAISRLFIRFFWFGISSAAIIYIYLMVLHEKNDRNSNSFYFRIYILILGVYAGLRVFLALLLKFPACHTLSEMTDQSFFQFFKWIYEERYFVGRGLFERMSDYLRYVCFWLVIFACKFIFAYFLQIRPLVKPTNVIVGMRNLRYSWHDFVSKNNSNALTVLSVWAPVVAIYIMDIHIWYTLLSALIGGLMGARARLGEIRTIEMLHKRFESFPAAFVKNLVSPQTKRMPIEGQQQDEEEMNKAYASIFSPFWNEIIKSLREEDYISNREMDLLCIPSNSGSLRLVQWPLFLLSSKILLAMDLALDCKDTQRDLWARISRDEYMADAVRECYYSIEKILHSLVDSEGRLWVERIFREINESILNGSLLVTLNIKKLSLVLSRFTALTGLLTRDPTPELARGAAKAVYDLYEVVTHDLLSSDLREQLDTWNILAKARNEGRLFSRIQWPSNPEIKEQVKRLHLFLTVKDSAANVPKNLEARRRLEFFTNSLFMDMPAAKPVSEMIPFSFFTPYYSETVLYSSSELRAENEDGISTLFYLQKIFPGNVFFLFASICFSLFVISFLNIYTDGT
;
A
#
# COMPACT_ATOMS: atom_id res chain seq x y z
N MET A 1 -42.49 -18.26 38.95
CA MET A 1 -41.13 -18.60 38.47
C MET A 1 -41.08 -19.12 37.04
N ALA A 2 -41.87 -20.12 36.63
CA ALA A 2 -41.85 -20.67 35.27
C ALA A 2 -42.04 -19.63 34.14
N ARG A 3 -42.89 -18.61 34.35
CA ARG A 3 -43.14 -17.53 33.37
C ARG A 3 -41.93 -16.60 33.19
N VAL A 4 -41.19 -16.33 34.26
CA VAL A 4 -39.97 -15.49 34.24
C VAL A 4 -38.81 -16.23 33.58
N ILE A 5 -38.67 -17.52 33.86
CA ILE A 5 -37.69 -18.38 33.20
C ILE A 5 -38.01 -18.52 31.70
N SER A 6 -39.28 -18.71 31.32
CA SER A 6 -39.68 -18.78 29.91
C SER A 6 -39.45 -17.45 29.16
N ASN A 7 -39.67 -16.32 29.83
CA ASN A 7 -39.45 -15.00 29.25
C ASN A 7 -37.95 -14.71 29.13
N TRP A 8 -37.15 -15.14 30.10
CA TRP A 8 -35.69 -15.00 30.07
C TRP A 8 -35.05 -15.92 29.03
N GLU A 9 -35.46 -17.18 28.94
CA GLU A 9 -35.01 -18.10 27.88
C GLU A 9 -35.42 -17.63 26.50
N ARG A 10 -36.64 -17.07 26.36
CA ARG A 10 -37.09 -16.42 25.12
C ARG A 10 -36.23 -15.21 24.81
N LEU A 11 -35.90 -14.37 25.80
CA LEU A 11 -35.06 -13.19 25.62
C LEU A 11 -33.65 -13.59 25.14
N VAL A 12 -33.02 -14.56 25.81
CA VAL A 12 -31.68 -15.08 25.50
C VAL A 12 -31.65 -15.79 24.15
N ARG A 13 -32.68 -16.60 23.81
CA ARG A 13 -32.79 -17.18 22.46
C ARG A 13 -33.00 -16.11 21.41
N THR A 14 -33.78 -15.05 21.69
CA THR A 14 -33.93 -13.94 20.74
C THR A 14 -32.66 -13.10 20.63
N THR A 15 -31.85 -12.90 21.66
CA THR A 15 -30.56 -12.21 21.53
C THR A 15 -29.55 -13.05 20.76
N LEU A 16 -29.46 -14.36 21.03
CA LEU A 16 -28.59 -15.28 20.29
C LEU A 16 -29.02 -15.45 18.82
N GLN A 17 -30.33 -15.55 18.53
CA GLN A 17 -30.85 -15.54 17.16
C GLN A 17 -30.65 -14.20 16.46
N ARG A 18 -30.73 -13.07 17.19
CA ARG A 18 -30.53 -11.72 16.63
C ARG A 18 -29.05 -11.44 16.39
N GLU A 19 -28.14 -12.09 17.11
CA GLU A 19 -26.69 -12.12 16.79
C GLU A 19 -26.39 -13.05 15.61
N GLN A 20 -26.99 -14.25 15.54
CA GLN A 20 -26.85 -15.16 14.37
C GLN A 20 -27.47 -14.60 13.08
N LEU A 21 -28.53 -13.81 13.17
CA LEU A 21 -29.12 -13.08 12.03
C LEU A 21 -28.38 -11.78 11.70
N ARG A 22 -27.56 -11.25 12.62
CA ARG A 22 -26.67 -10.10 12.36
C ARG A 22 -25.41 -10.50 11.57
N SER A 23 -24.98 -11.75 11.65
CA SER A 23 -23.77 -12.27 10.96
C SER A 23 -24.03 -12.90 9.59
N SER A 24 -25.29 -13.01 9.14
CA SER A 24 -25.65 -13.52 7.80
C SER A 24 -25.70 -12.44 6.71
N GLY A 25 -25.31 -11.20 7.03
CA GLY A 25 -25.29 -10.06 6.11
C GLY A 25 -23.91 -9.51 5.76
N GLN A 26 -22.83 -10.26 6.00
CA GLN A 26 -21.45 -9.91 5.62
C GLN A 26 -20.96 -10.84 4.51
N GLY A 27 -20.78 -10.31 3.31
CA GLY A 27 -20.10 -11.01 2.21
C GLY A 27 -18.60 -10.74 2.27
N GLY A 28 -17.81 -11.79 2.42
CA GLY A 28 -16.35 -11.78 2.42
C GLY A 28 -15.83 -13.10 3.00
N HIS A 29 -15.16 -13.91 2.18
CA HIS A 29 -14.86 -15.34 2.39
C HIS A 29 -13.88 -15.66 3.54
N GLU A 30 -14.30 -15.47 4.80
CA GLU A 30 -13.85 -16.30 5.93
C GLU A 30 -15.09 -16.80 6.67
N ARG A 31 -15.20 -18.12 6.85
CA ARG A 31 -16.35 -18.73 7.55
C ARG A 31 -16.42 -18.21 8.99
N ALA A 32 -17.27 -17.21 9.24
CA ALA A 32 -17.62 -16.76 10.58
C ALA A 32 -18.23 -17.93 11.38
N SER A 33 -17.73 -18.17 12.60
CA SER A 33 -18.17 -19.26 13.46
C SER A 33 -19.65 -19.08 13.83
N SER A 34 -20.52 -19.93 13.29
CA SER A 34 -21.93 -19.98 13.67
C SER A 34 -22.09 -20.72 15.01
N GLY A 35 -22.74 -20.11 15.99
CA GLY A 35 -23.05 -20.76 17.28
C GLY A 35 -22.53 -20.03 18.51
N ILE A 36 -22.30 -20.76 19.59
CA ILE A 36 -21.92 -20.23 20.91
C ILE A 36 -20.49 -19.68 20.90
N ALA A 37 -19.63 -20.19 20.00
CA ALA A 37 -18.27 -19.71 19.78
C ALA A 37 -18.19 -18.26 19.26
N GLY A 38 -19.22 -17.80 18.54
CA GLY A 38 -19.30 -16.41 18.05
C GLY A 38 -19.65 -15.40 19.16
N ALA A 39 -20.14 -15.86 20.30
CA ALA A 39 -20.57 -15.02 21.43
C ALA A 39 -19.46 -14.81 22.48
N VAL A 40 -18.25 -15.32 22.27
CA VAL A 40 -17.14 -15.18 23.23
C VAL A 40 -16.60 -13.74 23.21
N PRO A 41 -16.59 -13.03 24.35
CA PRO A 41 -16.05 -11.68 24.44
C PRO A 41 -14.55 -11.61 24.13
N ALA A 42 -14.11 -10.54 23.46
CA ALA A 42 -12.71 -10.31 23.11
C ALA A 42 -11.75 -10.34 24.32
N SER A 43 -12.22 -9.92 25.50
CA SER A 43 -11.45 -9.97 26.76
C SER A 43 -11.10 -11.40 27.20
N LEU A 44 -11.89 -12.40 26.80
CA LEU A 44 -11.61 -13.82 27.09
C LEU A 44 -10.75 -14.48 26.00
N LYS A 45 -10.63 -13.85 24.81
CA LYS A 45 -9.91 -14.42 23.65
C LYS A 45 -8.38 -14.35 23.76
N GLY A 46 -7.82 -13.49 24.62
CA GLY A 46 -6.38 -13.40 24.91
C GLY A 46 -5.51 -13.00 23.70
N GLY A 47 -4.93 -11.80 23.74
CA GLY A 47 -3.94 -11.38 22.75
C GLY A 47 -2.57 -12.01 23.04
N GLY A 48 -2.06 -12.82 22.11
CA GLY A 48 -0.72 -13.43 22.17
C GLY A 48 -0.75 -14.95 22.22
N SER A 49 0.35 -15.58 21.80
CA SER A 49 0.61 -17.02 21.52
C SER A 49 0.23 -18.07 22.60
N GLY A 50 -0.50 -17.69 23.65
CA GLY A 50 -1.08 -18.58 24.66
C GLY A 50 -2.59 -18.34 24.88
N GLY A 51 -3.32 -17.80 23.89
CA GLY A 51 -4.75 -17.47 23.98
C GLY A 51 -5.60 -18.66 24.46
N ASN A 52 -6.54 -18.38 25.36
CA ASN A 52 -7.40 -19.40 25.96
C ASN A 52 -8.21 -20.11 24.87
N ASN A 53 -8.08 -21.44 24.76
CA ASN A 53 -8.74 -22.26 23.73
C ASN A 53 -10.29 -22.32 23.83
N ILE A 54 -10.94 -21.37 24.50
CA ILE A 54 -12.38 -21.33 24.78
C ILE A 54 -13.20 -21.28 23.48
N ASP A 55 -12.81 -20.43 22.52
CA ASP A 55 -13.46 -20.32 21.21
C ASP A 55 -13.43 -21.65 20.45
N LEU A 56 -12.26 -22.29 20.40
CA LEU A 56 -12.04 -23.57 19.73
C LEU A 56 -12.84 -24.70 20.39
N ILE A 57 -12.89 -24.71 21.73
CA ILE A 57 -13.66 -25.70 22.51
C ILE A 57 -15.15 -25.57 22.24
N LEU A 58 -15.67 -24.34 22.17
CA LEU A 58 -17.10 -24.10 21.91
C LEU A 58 -17.47 -24.37 20.46
N GLN A 59 -16.60 -24.06 19.51
CA GLN A 59 -16.81 -24.40 18.10
C GLN A 59 -16.88 -25.92 17.92
N ALA A 60 -15.93 -26.65 18.49
CA ALA A 60 -15.95 -28.11 18.48
C ALA A 60 -17.18 -28.67 19.20
N ALA A 61 -17.61 -28.05 20.29
CA ALA A 61 -18.81 -28.46 21.03
C ALA A 61 -20.09 -28.33 20.20
N ASP A 62 -20.23 -27.27 19.38
CA ASP A 62 -21.38 -27.09 18.50
C ASP A 62 -21.38 -28.10 17.34
N GLU A 63 -20.20 -28.43 16.79
CA GLU A 63 -20.04 -29.45 15.74
C GLU A 63 -20.37 -30.86 16.25
N ILE A 64 -19.84 -31.23 17.41
CA ILE A 64 -20.06 -32.56 18.02
C ILE A 64 -21.48 -32.70 18.55
N GLN A 65 -22.23 -31.61 18.73
CA GLN A 65 -23.55 -31.63 19.37
C GLN A 65 -24.54 -32.59 18.70
N THR A 66 -24.49 -32.73 17.37
CA THR A 66 -25.33 -33.68 16.62
C THR A 66 -24.84 -35.12 16.70
N GLU A 67 -23.56 -35.33 17.02
CA GLU A 67 -22.93 -36.65 17.10
C GLU A 67 -23.00 -37.24 18.52
N ASP A 68 -22.50 -36.50 19.52
CA ASP A 68 -22.60 -36.87 20.94
C ASP A 68 -22.92 -35.65 21.81
N PRO A 69 -24.20 -35.49 22.22
CA PRO A 69 -24.62 -34.41 23.10
C PRO A 69 -23.92 -34.40 24.48
N ASN A 70 -23.45 -35.54 24.97
CA ASN A 70 -22.77 -35.62 26.27
C ASN A 70 -21.35 -35.07 26.19
N VAL A 71 -20.61 -35.38 25.12
CA VAL A 71 -19.27 -34.84 24.88
C VAL A 71 -19.34 -33.33 24.62
N SER A 72 -20.31 -32.89 23.81
CA SER A 72 -20.60 -31.47 23.61
C SER A 72 -20.89 -30.74 24.93
N ARG A 73 -21.66 -31.35 25.85
CA ARG A 73 -21.88 -30.81 27.21
C ARG A 73 -20.57 -30.69 27.99
N ILE A 74 -19.76 -31.74 28.05
CA ILE A 74 -18.48 -31.75 28.78
C ILE A 74 -17.56 -30.62 28.27
N MET A 75 -17.50 -30.42 26.95
CA MET A 75 -16.73 -29.33 26.34
C MET A 75 -17.27 -27.94 26.72
N CYS A 76 -18.59 -27.73 26.70
CA CYS A 76 -19.19 -26.47 27.16
C CYS A 76 -18.95 -26.19 28.65
N GLU A 77 -19.03 -27.22 29.51
CA GLU A 77 -18.74 -27.09 30.95
C GLU A 77 -17.28 -26.75 31.22
N GLN A 78 -16.35 -27.34 30.45
CA GLN A 78 -14.94 -27.02 30.54
C GLN A 78 -14.66 -25.58 30.08
N ALA A 79 -15.26 -25.15 28.97
CA ALA A 79 -15.17 -23.77 28.50
C ALA A 79 -15.71 -22.75 29.53
N TYR A 80 -16.80 -23.11 30.23
CA TYR A 80 -17.33 -22.30 31.34
C TYR A 80 -16.35 -22.22 32.51
N SER A 81 -15.75 -23.35 32.90
CA SER A 81 -14.75 -23.40 33.98
C SER A 81 -13.53 -22.55 33.65
N MET A 82 -13.04 -22.60 32.41
CA MET A 82 -11.93 -21.77 31.93
C MET A 82 -12.29 -20.28 31.96
N ALA A 83 -13.48 -19.90 31.47
CA ALA A 83 -13.96 -18.52 31.55
C ALA A 83 -14.11 -18.03 33.00
N GLN A 84 -14.50 -18.92 33.93
CA GLN A 84 -14.63 -18.60 35.34
C GLN A 84 -13.27 -18.41 36.04
N GLY A 85 -12.25 -19.18 35.65
CA GLY A 85 -10.90 -19.02 36.18
C GLY A 85 -10.20 -17.72 35.73
N LEU A 86 -10.49 -17.25 34.51
CA LEU A 86 -9.88 -16.05 33.94
C LEU A 86 -10.45 -14.74 34.52
N ASP A 87 -11.76 -14.71 34.79
CA ASP A 87 -12.44 -13.55 35.36
C ASP A 87 -13.39 -14.01 36.47
N PRO A 88 -12.91 -14.30 37.69
CA PRO A 88 -13.76 -14.84 38.76
C PRO A 88 -14.92 -13.91 39.15
N ASN A 89 -14.70 -12.60 39.09
CA ASN A 89 -15.64 -11.57 39.52
C ASN A 89 -16.62 -11.15 38.42
N SER A 90 -16.34 -11.49 37.15
CA SER A 90 -17.15 -11.13 35.97
C SER A 90 -17.32 -9.62 35.83
N ASP A 91 -16.23 -8.88 35.99
CA ASP A 91 -16.21 -7.41 36.07
C ASP A 91 -16.69 -6.75 34.76
N GLY A 92 -16.60 -7.46 33.63
CA GLY A 92 -17.13 -7.03 32.33
C GLY A 92 -18.56 -7.50 32.05
N ARG A 93 -19.47 -6.58 31.68
CA ARG A 93 -20.86 -6.89 31.30
C ARG A 93 -20.99 -7.97 30.22
N GLY A 94 -20.09 -7.96 29.22
CA GLY A 94 -20.06 -8.97 28.16
C GLY A 94 -19.63 -10.36 28.64
N VAL A 95 -18.68 -10.44 29.57
CA VAL A 95 -18.23 -11.69 30.20
C VAL A 95 -19.33 -12.31 31.05
N LEU A 96 -20.04 -11.48 31.82
CA LEU A 96 -21.18 -11.92 32.63
C LEU A 96 -22.32 -12.47 31.76
N GLN A 97 -22.67 -11.77 30.67
CA GLN A 97 -23.71 -12.21 29.73
C GLN A 97 -23.32 -13.54 29.05
N PHE A 98 -22.07 -13.65 28.61
CA PHE A 98 -21.54 -14.87 28.01
C PHE A 98 -21.59 -16.07 28.97
N LYS A 99 -21.08 -15.93 30.20
CA LYS A 99 -21.12 -17.00 31.21
C LYS A 99 -22.55 -17.41 31.56
N THR A 100 -23.45 -16.45 31.72
CA THR A 100 -24.86 -16.73 32.04
C THR A 100 -25.56 -17.41 30.86
N GLY A 101 -25.25 -16.99 29.63
CA GLY A 101 -25.73 -17.62 28.40
C GLY A 101 -25.22 -19.06 28.24
N LEU A 102 -23.92 -19.28 28.42
CA LEU A 102 -23.30 -20.60 28.34
C LEU A 102 -23.86 -21.56 29.41
N MET A 103 -24.07 -21.07 30.64
CA MET A 103 -24.73 -21.82 31.70
C MET A 103 -26.18 -22.18 31.35
N SER A 104 -26.91 -21.30 30.65
CA SER A 104 -28.24 -21.62 30.13
C SER A 104 -28.21 -22.69 29.04
N VAL A 105 -27.22 -22.65 28.14
CA VAL A 105 -27.07 -23.69 27.12
C VAL A 105 -26.79 -25.03 27.79
N ILE A 106 -25.87 -25.08 28.77
CA ILE A 106 -25.58 -26.29 29.54
C ILE A 106 -26.87 -26.82 30.17
N LYS A 107 -27.66 -25.95 30.82
CA LYS A 107 -28.96 -26.32 31.41
C LYS A 107 -29.99 -26.80 30.37
N GLN A 108 -30.06 -26.22 29.18
CA GLN A 108 -30.95 -26.68 28.12
C GLN A 108 -30.52 -28.02 27.52
N LYS A 109 -29.20 -28.23 27.37
CA LYS A 109 -28.63 -29.53 26.97
C LYS A 109 -28.93 -30.61 28.02
N LEU A 110 -29.04 -30.23 29.29
CA LEU A 110 -29.48 -31.09 30.39
C LEU A 110 -31.01 -31.34 30.41
N ALA A 111 -31.83 -30.33 30.11
CA ALA A 111 -33.30 -30.40 30.19
C ALA A 111 -33.96 -31.14 29.02
N LYS A 112 -33.30 -31.27 27.86
CA LYS A 112 -33.77 -32.10 26.72
C LYS A 112 -33.73 -33.61 26.99
N ARG A 113 -33.22 -34.03 28.14
CA ARG A 113 -33.08 -35.42 28.55
C ARG A 113 -33.96 -35.64 29.79
N ASP A 114 -34.85 -36.62 29.72
CA ASP A 114 -35.81 -36.99 30.78
C ASP A 114 -35.13 -37.43 32.10
N GLY A 115 -34.52 -36.50 32.84
CA GLY A 115 -34.17 -36.65 34.26
C GLY A 115 -33.11 -37.71 34.64
N ALA A 116 -32.33 -38.28 33.71
CA ALA A 116 -31.30 -39.27 34.06
C ALA A 116 -30.17 -38.66 34.91
N ARG A 117 -29.85 -39.30 36.06
CA ARG A 117 -28.77 -38.90 36.98
C ARG A 117 -27.41 -38.98 36.26
N ILE A 118 -26.67 -37.88 36.22
CA ILE A 118 -25.37 -37.78 35.52
C ILE A 118 -24.28 -38.31 36.44
N ASP A 119 -23.57 -39.33 35.96
CA ASP A 119 -22.39 -39.86 36.62
C ASP A 119 -21.13 -39.16 36.08
N ARG A 120 -20.64 -38.17 36.82
CA ARG A 120 -19.48 -37.33 36.45
C ARG A 120 -18.16 -38.11 36.46
N ASN A 121 -18.09 -39.23 37.17
CA ASN A 121 -16.88 -40.04 37.26
C ASN A 121 -16.54 -40.73 35.93
N ARG A 122 -17.51 -40.82 35.01
CA ARG A 122 -17.34 -41.46 33.68
C ARG A 122 -17.20 -40.46 32.54
N ASP A 123 -17.18 -39.16 32.83
CA ASP A 123 -17.10 -38.12 31.78
C ASP A 123 -15.76 -38.19 31.03
N ILE A 124 -14.66 -38.48 31.73
CA ILE A 124 -13.35 -38.67 31.08
C ILE A 124 -13.26 -39.98 30.27
N GLU A 125 -13.92 -41.05 30.74
CA GLU A 125 -13.98 -42.33 30.03
C GLU A 125 -14.73 -42.16 28.70
N ARG A 126 -15.88 -41.45 28.73
CA ARG A 126 -16.68 -41.16 27.54
C ARG A 126 -15.95 -40.25 26.57
N LEU A 127 -15.25 -39.23 27.06
CA LEU A 127 -14.52 -38.31 26.20
C LEU A 127 -13.32 -39.01 25.53
N TRP A 128 -12.69 -39.96 26.22
CA TRP A 128 -11.67 -40.84 25.66
C TRP A 128 -12.22 -41.82 24.62
N GLU A 129 -13.35 -42.48 24.90
CA GLU A 129 -14.02 -43.38 23.95
C GLU A 129 -14.46 -42.63 22.69
N PHE A 130 -15.02 -41.44 22.86
CA PHE A 130 -15.41 -40.57 21.74
C PHE A 130 -14.20 -40.12 20.93
N TYR A 131 -13.10 -39.71 21.56
CA TYR A 131 -11.85 -39.38 20.88
C TYR A 131 -11.36 -40.55 19.99
N GLN A 132 -11.37 -41.77 20.52
CA GLN A 132 -10.97 -42.97 19.76
C GLN A 132 -11.94 -43.34 18.64
N LEU A 133 -13.24 -43.10 18.84
CA LEU A 133 -14.28 -43.32 17.83
C LEU A 133 -14.17 -42.28 16.71
N TYR A 134 -14.02 -41.00 17.05
CA TYR A 134 -13.89 -39.88 16.13
C TYR A 134 -12.64 -40.04 15.25
N LYS A 135 -11.51 -40.42 15.86
CA LYS A 135 -10.26 -40.70 15.15
C LYS A 135 -10.40 -41.85 14.13
N ARG A 136 -11.10 -42.93 14.49
CA ARG A 136 -11.37 -44.06 13.59
C ARG A 136 -12.38 -43.73 12.49
N ARG A 137 -13.45 -43.02 12.83
CA ARG A 137 -14.51 -42.61 11.89
C ARG A 137 -13.98 -41.74 10.76
N HIS A 138 -13.10 -40.79 11.10
CA HIS A 138 -12.46 -39.89 10.15
C HIS A 138 -11.15 -40.42 9.57
N ARG A 139 -10.78 -41.68 9.83
CA ARG A 139 -9.58 -42.36 9.31
C ARG A 139 -8.30 -41.53 9.46
N VAL A 140 -8.15 -40.82 10.58
CA VAL A 140 -7.07 -39.84 10.80
C VAL A 140 -5.69 -40.50 10.66
N ASP A 141 -5.54 -41.74 11.15
CA ASP A 141 -4.29 -42.51 11.05
C ASP A 141 -4.00 -43.03 9.64
N ASP A 142 -5.02 -43.20 8.77
CA ASP A 142 -4.82 -43.56 7.36
C ASP A 142 -4.41 -42.32 6.57
N ILE A 143 -5.08 -41.20 6.83
CA ILE A 143 -4.78 -39.91 6.21
C ILE A 143 -3.33 -39.51 6.53
N GLN A 144 -2.91 -39.54 7.81
CA GLN A 144 -1.52 -39.24 8.19
C GLN A 144 -0.49 -40.16 7.51
N ARG A 145 -0.83 -41.43 7.27
CA ARG A 145 0.04 -42.36 6.53
C ARG A 145 0.06 -42.09 5.03
N GLU A 146 -1.06 -41.71 4.44
CA GLU A 146 -1.10 -41.20 3.06
C GLU A 146 -0.24 -39.95 2.96
N GLU A 147 -0.41 -38.95 3.83
CA GLU A 147 0.42 -37.74 3.85
C GLU A 147 1.92 -38.03 3.87
N GLN A 148 2.34 -39.07 4.59
CA GLN A 148 3.74 -39.49 4.63
C GLN A 148 4.17 -40.12 3.31
N LYS A 149 3.34 -40.99 2.70
CA LYS A 149 3.62 -41.59 1.38
C LYS A 149 3.64 -40.58 0.23
N TRP A 150 2.74 -39.59 0.23
CA TRP A 150 2.69 -38.53 -0.78
C TRP A 150 3.91 -37.60 -0.69
N ARG A 151 4.45 -37.40 0.52
CA ARG A 151 5.74 -36.71 0.71
C ARG A 151 6.91 -37.51 0.14
N GLU A 152 6.89 -38.83 0.29
CA GLU A 152 7.95 -39.72 -0.21
C GLU A 152 7.90 -39.92 -1.74
N SER A 153 6.73 -39.80 -2.38
CA SER A 153 6.57 -40.07 -3.82
C SER A 153 6.85 -38.89 -4.77
N GLY A 154 6.90 -37.65 -4.26
CA GLY A 154 7.37 -36.46 -5.01
C GLY A 154 6.56 -36.05 -6.25
N THR A 155 5.47 -36.74 -6.61
CA THR A 155 4.69 -36.53 -7.84
C THR A 155 3.30 -36.00 -7.53
N VAL A 156 2.86 -34.95 -8.23
CA VAL A 156 1.48 -34.44 -8.13
C VAL A 156 0.82 -34.42 -9.50
N SER A 157 -0.33 -35.10 -9.57
CA SER A 157 -1.30 -35.02 -10.67
C SER A 157 -2.26 -33.85 -10.44
N ALA A 158 -2.25 -32.94 -11.41
CA ALA A 158 -3.16 -31.87 -11.84
C ALA A 158 -4.62 -31.69 -11.32
N THR A 159 -4.96 -31.82 -10.02
CA THR A 159 -6.28 -31.32 -9.52
C THR A 159 -6.17 -30.45 -8.26
N LEU A 160 -5.75 -29.18 -8.45
CA LEU A 160 -5.62 -28.16 -7.40
C LEU A 160 -6.95 -27.89 -6.64
N GLY A 161 -8.10 -27.92 -7.35
CA GLY A 161 -9.42 -27.66 -6.76
C GLY A 161 -9.98 -28.79 -5.89
N GLU A 162 -9.54 -30.04 -6.09
CA GLU A 162 -9.90 -31.16 -5.21
C GLU A 162 -9.07 -31.16 -3.92
N LEU A 163 -7.82 -30.69 -4.00
CA LEU A 163 -6.92 -30.54 -2.87
C LEU A 163 -7.43 -29.49 -1.88
N GLU A 164 -7.93 -28.35 -2.39
CA GLU A 164 -8.44 -27.25 -1.59
C GLU A 164 -9.68 -27.65 -0.76
N ASN A 165 -10.63 -28.36 -1.38
CA ASN A 165 -11.81 -28.86 -0.67
C ASN A 165 -11.46 -29.93 0.39
N ARG A 166 -10.52 -30.84 0.08
CA ARG A 166 -10.01 -31.81 1.07
C ARG A 166 -9.26 -31.13 2.22
N SER A 167 -8.49 -30.09 1.93
CA SER A 167 -7.73 -29.33 2.94
C SER A 167 -8.64 -28.66 3.98
N LEU A 168 -9.78 -28.13 3.53
CA LEU A 168 -10.73 -27.42 4.39
C LEU A 168 -11.46 -28.38 5.35
N GLU A 169 -11.83 -29.56 4.85
CA GLU A 169 -12.46 -30.62 5.65
C GLU A 169 -11.46 -31.20 6.67
N MET A 170 -10.22 -31.40 6.25
CA MET A 170 -9.13 -31.89 7.10
C MET A 170 -8.78 -30.92 8.22
N LYS A 171 -8.65 -29.63 7.90
CA LYS A 171 -8.43 -28.56 8.90
C LYS A 171 -9.52 -28.57 9.96
N ARG A 172 -10.79 -28.75 9.57
CA ARG A 172 -11.92 -28.87 10.50
C ARG A 172 -11.76 -30.06 11.44
N ILE A 173 -11.50 -31.27 10.91
CA ILE A 173 -11.35 -32.49 11.71
C ILE A 173 -10.24 -32.35 12.76
N PHE A 174 -9.08 -31.78 12.39
CA PHE A 174 -7.98 -31.56 13.31
C PHE A 174 -8.26 -30.49 14.36
N THR A 175 -8.99 -29.42 14.01
CA THR A 175 -9.42 -28.43 15.00
C THR A 175 -10.33 -29.02 16.08
N THR A 176 -11.27 -29.90 15.69
CA THR A 176 -12.15 -30.61 16.63
C THR A 176 -11.35 -31.56 17.54
N LEU A 177 -10.38 -32.31 16.97
CA LEU A 177 -9.48 -33.18 17.74
C LEU A 177 -8.62 -32.39 18.74
N ARG A 178 -8.10 -31.21 18.36
CA ARG A 178 -7.36 -30.33 19.27
C ARG A 178 -8.20 -29.95 20.48
N ALA A 179 -9.43 -29.51 20.24
CA ALA A 179 -10.32 -29.09 21.30
C ALA A 179 -10.61 -30.24 22.29
N LEU A 180 -10.78 -31.47 21.79
CA LEU A 180 -10.92 -32.67 22.63
C LEU A 180 -9.65 -32.93 23.44
N ILE A 181 -8.47 -32.87 22.82
CA ILE A 181 -7.18 -33.07 23.50
C ILE A 181 -6.96 -32.06 24.62
N VAL A 182 -7.26 -30.78 24.39
CA VAL A 182 -7.14 -29.73 25.41
C VAL A 182 -8.06 -30.01 26.61
N VAL A 183 -9.30 -30.40 26.35
CA VAL A 183 -10.26 -30.76 27.42
C VAL A 183 -9.79 -32.01 28.18
N MET A 184 -9.24 -33.02 27.48
CA MET A 184 -8.66 -34.22 28.09
C MET A 184 -7.45 -33.92 28.98
N GLU A 185 -6.56 -33.02 28.55
CA GLU A 185 -5.37 -32.65 29.31
C GLU A 185 -5.72 -31.99 30.65
N VAL A 186 -6.79 -31.19 30.66
CA VAL A 186 -7.30 -30.55 31.88
C VAL A 186 -7.99 -31.56 32.79
N LEU A 187 -8.94 -32.34 32.25
CA LEU A 187 -9.73 -33.31 33.03
C LEU A 187 -8.91 -34.51 33.54
N ARG A 188 -7.75 -34.79 32.94
CA ARG A 188 -6.83 -35.84 33.40
C ARG A 188 -6.47 -35.72 34.87
N LYS A 189 -6.37 -34.50 35.41
CA LYS A 189 -6.00 -34.27 36.82
C LYS A 189 -6.99 -34.88 37.81
N ASP A 190 -8.22 -35.13 37.37
CA ASP A 190 -9.33 -35.61 38.20
C ASP A 190 -9.62 -37.12 37.98
N ALA A 191 -8.80 -37.82 37.19
CA ALA A 191 -9.00 -39.21 36.80
C ALA A 191 -8.05 -40.20 37.48
N ASP A 192 -8.47 -41.46 37.60
CA ASP A 192 -7.65 -42.53 38.17
C ASP A 192 -6.32 -42.71 37.39
N PRO A 193 -5.15 -42.51 38.04
CA PRO A 193 -3.84 -42.59 37.40
C PRO A 193 -3.50 -43.99 36.87
N ASP A 194 -4.17 -45.06 37.32
CA ASP A 194 -3.96 -46.43 36.80
C ASP A 194 -5.00 -46.87 35.76
N GLY A 195 -6.05 -46.07 35.52
CA GLY A 195 -7.11 -46.32 34.56
C GLY A 195 -6.96 -45.57 33.22
N VAL A 196 -8.01 -44.85 32.82
CA VAL A 196 -8.03 -44.04 31.58
C VAL A 196 -7.02 -42.89 31.64
N GLY A 197 -6.69 -42.38 32.83
CA GLY A 197 -5.68 -41.33 33.02
C GLY A 197 -4.28 -41.71 32.52
N ARG A 198 -3.87 -42.98 32.69
CA ARG A 198 -2.60 -43.49 32.13
C ARG A 198 -2.62 -43.52 30.61
N LYS A 199 -3.71 -44.02 30.01
CA LYS A 199 -3.87 -44.10 28.54
C LYS A 199 -3.88 -42.72 27.89
N ILE A 200 -4.56 -41.75 28.52
CA ILE A 200 -4.54 -40.34 28.10
C ILE A 200 -3.12 -39.78 28.23
N THR A 201 -2.40 -40.08 29.30
CA THR A 201 -1.02 -39.60 29.48
C THR A 201 -0.06 -40.19 28.45
N GLU A 202 -0.23 -41.46 28.09
CA GLU A 202 0.58 -42.14 27.08
C GLU A 202 0.29 -41.61 25.67
N GLU A 203 -0.98 -41.41 25.31
CA GLU A 203 -1.33 -40.77 24.03
C GLU A 203 -0.95 -39.28 24.00
N LEU A 204 -1.10 -38.52 25.09
CA LEU A 204 -0.59 -37.14 25.16
C LEU A 204 0.93 -37.11 25.05
N ARG A 205 1.64 -38.08 25.64
CA ARG A 205 3.09 -38.21 25.49
C ARG A 205 3.47 -38.64 24.07
N ARG A 206 2.66 -39.48 23.42
CA ARG A 206 2.81 -39.85 22.01
C ARG A 206 2.61 -38.66 21.10
N ILE A 207 1.55 -37.87 21.32
CA ILE A 207 1.24 -36.62 20.61
C ILE A 207 2.38 -35.59 20.82
N LYS A 208 2.80 -35.40 22.08
CA LYS A 208 3.95 -34.55 22.46
C LYS A 208 5.31 -35.08 21.98
N LYS A 209 5.41 -36.36 21.60
CA LYS A 209 6.63 -36.94 21.01
C LYS A 209 6.57 -36.91 19.47
N SER A 210 5.37 -36.90 18.89
CA SER A 210 5.09 -36.65 17.48
C SER A 210 4.87 -35.15 17.18
N ASP A 211 5.48 -34.27 17.96
CA ASP A 211 5.01 -32.93 18.34
C ASP A 211 4.86 -31.86 17.24
N GLY A 212 4.96 -32.20 15.96
CA GLY A 212 4.97 -31.20 14.89
C GLY A 212 3.86 -31.30 13.83
N THR A 213 3.07 -32.38 13.77
CA THR A 213 1.98 -32.47 12.78
C THR A 213 0.70 -31.80 13.27
N LEU A 214 0.17 -32.21 14.43
CA LEU A 214 -1.03 -31.57 14.99
C LEU A 214 -0.73 -30.17 15.55
N THR A 215 0.27 -30.02 16.43
CA THR A 215 0.56 -28.74 17.09
C THR A 215 1.04 -27.65 16.12
N GLY A 216 1.66 -28.06 15.01
CA GLY A 216 2.20 -27.18 13.98
C GLY A 216 1.20 -26.72 12.91
N GLU A 217 0.18 -27.53 12.58
CA GLU A 217 -0.99 -27.08 11.79
C GLU A 217 -1.82 -26.02 12.53
N LEU A 218 -1.64 -25.96 13.85
CA LEU A 218 -2.46 -25.20 14.78
C LEU A 218 -1.87 -23.83 15.15
N ILE A 219 -0.65 -23.52 14.69
CA ILE A 219 -0.03 -22.18 14.72
C ILE A 219 0.94 -22.05 13.53
N PRO A 220 0.52 -21.48 12.39
CA PRO A 220 1.48 -20.79 11.55
C PRO A 220 1.02 -19.36 11.25
N TYR A 221 1.68 -18.41 11.92
CA TYR A 221 1.77 -17.02 11.44
C TYR A 221 2.52 -16.95 10.10
N ASN A 222 3.30 -18.00 9.79
CA ASN A 222 4.22 -18.09 8.66
C ASN A 222 3.57 -18.72 7.42
N ILE A 223 3.81 -18.12 6.27
CA ILE A 223 3.27 -18.48 4.95
C ILE A 223 3.73 -19.87 4.48
N VAL A 224 4.88 -20.36 4.94
CA VAL A 224 5.58 -21.63 4.64
C VAL A 224 6.10 -22.22 5.97
N PRO A 225 5.27 -23.00 6.71
CA PRO A 225 5.62 -23.54 8.00
C PRO A 225 6.52 -24.77 7.82
N LEU A 226 7.83 -24.55 7.78
CA LEU A 226 8.81 -25.62 7.64
C LEU A 226 8.89 -26.58 8.84
N ASP A 227 8.56 -26.09 10.04
CA ASP A 227 8.55 -26.92 11.26
C ASP A 227 7.27 -27.78 11.37
N ALA A 228 6.30 -27.55 10.48
CA ALA A 228 5.00 -28.21 10.44
C ALA A 228 4.44 -28.29 9.01
N PRO A 229 5.08 -29.03 8.10
CA PRO A 229 4.68 -29.09 6.70
C PRO A 229 3.33 -29.80 6.56
N SER A 230 2.28 -29.03 6.27
CA SER A 230 0.95 -29.52 5.92
C SER A 230 0.77 -29.54 4.40
N LEU A 231 0.08 -30.56 3.87
CA LEU A 231 -0.30 -30.63 2.45
C LEU A 231 -1.26 -29.50 2.03
N THR A 232 -1.87 -28.82 2.99
CA THR A 232 -2.73 -27.65 2.76
C THR A 232 -1.96 -26.42 2.26
N ASN A 233 -0.64 -26.40 2.46
CA ASN A 233 0.18 -25.28 2.03
C ASN A 233 0.69 -25.46 0.59
N ALA A 234 -0.10 -24.96 -0.36
CA ALA A 234 0.25 -24.95 -1.78
C ALA A 234 1.56 -24.18 -2.07
N ILE A 235 1.94 -23.21 -1.24
CA ILE A 235 3.11 -22.34 -1.47
C ILE A 235 4.42 -23.10 -1.25
N GLY A 236 4.47 -23.98 -0.24
CA GLY A 236 5.63 -24.85 0.00
C GLY A 236 5.91 -25.84 -1.14
N MET A 237 4.96 -26.04 -2.06
CA MET A 237 5.10 -26.94 -3.19
C MET A 237 5.70 -26.30 -4.43
N PHE A 238 5.79 -24.96 -4.48
CA PHE A 238 6.38 -24.27 -5.63
C PHE A 238 7.85 -24.69 -5.81
N PRO A 239 8.28 -24.98 -7.05
CA PRO A 239 9.64 -25.41 -7.36
C PRO A 239 10.73 -24.49 -6.79
N GLU A 240 10.52 -23.18 -6.88
CA GLU A 240 11.45 -22.15 -6.40
C GLU A 240 11.55 -22.14 -4.87
N VAL A 241 10.44 -22.39 -4.18
CA VAL A 241 10.39 -22.50 -2.71
C VAL A 241 11.10 -23.78 -2.27
N LYS A 242 10.84 -24.92 -2.93
CA LYS A 242 11.55 -26.19 -2.66
C LYS A 242 13.06 -26.04 -2.87
N ALA A 243 13.46 -25.40 -3.97
CA ALA A 243 14.85 -25.12 -4.29
C ALA A 243 15.51 -24.26 -3.20
N ALA A 244 14.84 -23.20 -2.75
CA ALA A 244 15.33 -22.32 -1.70
C ALA A 244 15.41 -23.03 -0.33
N THR A 245 14.41 -23.84 0.03
CA THR A 245 14.45 -24.68 1.23
C THR A 245 15.60 -25.69 1.17
N SER A 246 15.86 -26.30 0.02
CA SER A 246 17.01 -27.19 -0.15
C SER A 246 18.35 -26.45 -0.07
N ALA A 247 18.41 -25.19 -0.52
CA ALA A 247 19.64 -24.40 -0.53
C ALA A 247 20.11 -23.99 0.88
N ILE A 248 19.20 -23.95 1.87
CA ILE A 248 19.55 -23.59 3.25
C ILE A 248 19.86 -24.81 4.15
N ARG A 249 19.66 -26.03 3.65
CA ARG A 249 19.86 -27.26 4.43
C ARG A 249 21.28 -27.40 4.94
N TYR A 250 21.41 -28.05 6.09
CA TYR A 250 22.70 -28.38 6.69
C TYR A 250 23.48 -29.34 5.80
N SER A 251 24.70 -28.98 5.44
CA SER A 251 25.61 -29.84 4.69
C SER A 251 26.68 -30.42 5.61
N GLU A 252 27.32 -31.52 5.19
CA GLU A 252 28.40 -32.18 5.95
C GLU A 252 29.65 -31.28 6.13
N PHE A 253 29.74 -30.18 5.37
CA PHE A 253 30.83 -29.21 5.45
C PHE A 253 30.64 -28.16 6.55
N PHE A 254 29.52 -28.16 7.26
CA PHE A 254 29.25 -27.21 8.34
C PHE A 254 29.72 -27.77 9.71
N PRO A 255 30.02 -26.88 10.69
CA PRO A 255 30.49 -27.30 12.01
C PRO A 255 29.54 -28.31 12.68
N ARG A 256 30.02 -29.26 13.45
CA ARG A 256 29.14 -30.24 14.10
C ARG A 256 28.41 -29.60 15.29
N LEU A 257 27.08 -29.72 15.30
CA LEU A 257 26.26 -29.33 16.45
C LEU A 257 26.34 -30.41 17.56
N PRO A 258 26.18 -30.05 18.84
CA PRO A 258 26.15 -31.02 19.94
C PRO A 258 25.06 -32.07 19.77
N ALA A 259 25.33 -33.32 20.16
CA ALA A 259 24.37 -34.42 20.06
C ALA A 259 23.09 -34.22 20.89
N GLU A 260 23.13 -33.32 21.87
CA GLU A 260 22.01 -32.94 22.74
C GLU A 260 21.09 -31.86 22.11
N PHE A 261 21.47 -31.30 20.95
CA PHE A 261 20.68 -30.26 20.28
C PHE A 261 19.47 -30.90 19.57
N GLU A 262 18.32 -30.89 20.24
CA GLU A 262 17.07 -31.43 19.70
C GLU A 262 16.40 -30.48 18.70
N VAL A 263 16.31 -30.90 17.44
CA VAL A 263 15.47 -30.25 16.42
C VAL A 263 14.11 -30.95 16.36
N SER A 264 13.04 -30.18 16.12
CA SER A 264 11.71 -30.73 15.84
C SER A 264 11.80 -31.78 14.72
N GLY A 265 11.43 -33.03 15.03
CA GLY A 265 11.71 -34.21 14.20
C GLY A 265 11.02 -34.28 12.81
N LEU A 266 10.41 -33.21 12.33
CA LEU A 266 9.78 -33.13 11.00
C LEU A 266 10.60 -32.34 9.97
N ARG A 267 11.62 -31.58 10.39
CA ARG A 267 12.47 -30.75 9.50
C ARG A 267 13.93 -31.23 9.56
N SER A 268 14.62 -31.20 8.42
CA SER A 268 16.08 -31.39 8.37
C SER A 268 16.80 -30.18 8.97
N LEU A 269 17.93 -30.39 9.64
CA LEU A 269 18.81 -29.32 10.08
C LEU A 269 19.06 -28.30 8.94
N ASP A 270 19.13 -27.02 9.29
CA ASP A 270 19.47 -25.92 8.37
C ASP A 270 20.41 -24.89 9.01
N MET A 271 20.88 -23.95 8.20
CA MET A 271 21.80 -22.89 8.64
C MET A 271 21.29 -22.05 9.81
N PHE A 272 19.97 -21.92 9.99
CA PHE A 272 19.41 -21.12 11.08
C PHE A 272 19.52 -21.84 12.42
N ASP A 273 19.55 -23.18 12.41
CA ASP A 273 19.78 -23.96 13.63
C ASP A 273 21.20 -23.71 14.18
N LEU A 274 22.19 -23.54 13.29
CA LEU A 274 23.54 -23.11 13.68
C LEU A 274 23.55 -21.69 14.25
N LEU A 275 22.85 -20.75 13.60
CA LEU A 275 22.76 -19.37 14.08
C LEU A 275 22.06 -19.27 15.44
N GLU A 276 21.01 -20.06 15.66
CA GLU A 276 20.32 -20.18 16.95
C GLU A 276 21.30 -20.66 18.03
N TYR A 277 22.05 -21.73 17.76
CA TYR A 277 23.01 -22.28 18.72
C TYR A 277 24.17 -21.33 19.02
N VAL A 278 24.78 -20.73 17.98
CA VAL A 278 25.98 -19.89 18.11
C VAL A 278 25.68 -18.57 18.81
N PHE A 279 24.59 -17.88 18.45
CA PHE A 279 24.31 -16.53 18.92
C PHE A 279 23.15 -16.45 19.92
N GLY A 280 22.36 -17.51 20.10
CA GLY A 280 21.25 -17.52 21.05
C GLY A 280 20.10 -16.59 20.65
N PHE A 281 19.80 -16.50 19.35
CA PHE A 281 18.63 -15.78 18.82
C PHE A 281 17.32 -16.41 19.34
N GLN A 282 16.26 -15.62 19.42
CA GLN A 282 14.94 -16.08 19.81
C GLN A 282 14.36 -17.07 18.78
N LYS A 283 13.75 -18.15 19.27
CA LYS A 283 13.17 -19.22 18.43
C LYS A 283 12.17 -18.69 17.40
N ASP A 284 11.32 -17.74 17.78
CA ASP A 284 10.32 -17.18 16.87
C ASP A 284 10.96 -16.26 15.82
N ASN A 285 12.01 -15.51 16.18
CA ASN A 285 12.77 -14.72 15.20
C ASN A 285 13.44 -15.64 14.17
N ILE A 286 14.08 -16.73 14.62
CA ILE A 286 14.68 -17.74 13.75
C ILE A 286 13.66 -18.30 12.76
N LYS A 287 12.47 -18.70 13.23
CA LYS A 287 11.39 -19.22 12.37
C LYS A 287 10.94 -18.21 11.32
N ASN A 288 10.76 -16.94 11.72
CA ASN A 288 10.28 -15.88 10.84
C ASN A 288 11.34 -15.48 9.80
N GLN A 289 12.61 -15.34 10.20
CA GLN A 289 13.68 -14.98 9.27
C GLN A 289 14.06 -16.13 8.34
N ARG A 290 13.91 -17.39 8.78
CA ARG A 290 14.05 -18.58 7.92
C ARG A 290 13.09 -18.51 6.74
N GLU A 291 11.80 -18.27 7.01
CA GLU A 291 10.80 -18.06 5.96
C GLU A 291 11.15 -16.85 5.07
N ASN A 292 11.51 -15.71 5.67
CA ASN A 292 11.82 -14.49 4.95
C ASN A 292 12.96 -14.69 3.93
N VAL A 293 14.03 -15.41 4.31
CA VAL A 293 15.14 -15.73 3.40
C VAL A 293 14.68 -16.65 2.27
N ILE A 294 13.90 -17.70 2.58
CA ILE A 294 13.37 -18.63 1.57
C ILE A 294 12.54 -17.88 0.53
N LEU A 295 11.60 -17.05 0.97
CA LEU A 295 10.74 -16.29 0.08
C LEU A 295 11.53 -15.25 -0.72
N SER A 296 12.51 -14.58 -0.10
CA SER A 296 13.37 -13.60 -0.78
C SER A 296 14.19 -14.24 -1.90
N VAL A 297 14.77 -15.42 -1.66
CA VAL A 297 15.56 -16.17 -2.64
C VAL A 297 14.67 -16.78 -3.72
N ALA A 298 13.53 -17.37 -3.36
CA ALA A 298 12.57 -17.92 -4.31
C ALA A 298 12.02 -16.84 -5.27
N ASN A 299 11.72 -15.65 -4.73
CA ASN A 299 11.29 -14.51 -5.53
C ASN A 299 12.40 -14.02 -6.47
N ALA A 300 13.66 -14.00 -6.02
CA ALA A 300 14.79 -13.65 -6.88
C ALA A 300 14.99 -14.67 -8.00
N GLN A 301 14.88 -15.97 -7.69
CA GLN A 301 14.94 -17.05 -8.69
C GLN A 301 13.85 -16.91 -9.74
N THR A 302 12.60 -16.65 -9.33
CA THR A 302 11.45 -16.49 -10.24
C THR A 302 11.68 -15.37 -11.25
N ARG A 303 12.28 -14.25 -10.80
CA ARG A 303 12.60 -13.11 -11.67
C ARG A 303 13.70 -13.36 -12.70
N LEU A 304 14.48 -14.44 -12.56
CA LEU A 304 15.47 -14.84 -13.57
C LEU A 304 14.83 -15.50 -14.80
N GLY A 305 13.56 -15.91 -14.73
CA GLY A 305 12.83 -16.51 -15.86
C GLY A 305 13.42 -17.81 -16.38
N LEU A 306 14.18 -18.54 -15.54
CA LEU A 306 14.79 -19.81 -15.90
C LEU A 306 13.73 -20.93 -15.93
N PRO A 307 13.77 -21.86 -16.90
CA PRO A 307 12.82 -22.96 -16.98
C PRO A 307 12.94 -23.87 -15.75
N VAL A 308 11.80 -24.28 -15.20
CA VAL A 308 11.74 -25.16 -14.03
C VAL A 308 12.13 -26.58 -14.44
N GLU A 309 13.27 -27.06 -13.95
CA GLU A 309 13.69 -28.46 -14.06
C GLU A 309 12.99 -29.34 -13.01
N ALA A 310 12.97 -30.66 -13.22
CA ALA A 310 12.32 -31.62 -12.33
C ALA A 310 12.88 -31.61 -10.89
N ASP A 311 14.16 -31.26 -10.72
CA ASP A 311 14.81 -30.97 -9.43
C ASP A 311 15.32 -29.52 -9.43
N PRO A 312 14.50 -28.55 -8.99
CA PRO A 312 14.85 -27.15 -9.09
C PRO A 312 15.99 -26.82 -8.13
N LYS A 313 17.12 -26.34 -8.67
CA LYS A 313 18.25 -25.80 -7.90
C LYS A 313 18.26 -24.27 -8.01
N ILE A 314 18.48 -23.58 -6.89
CA ILE A 314 18.64 -22.12 -6.90
C ILE A 314 19.93 -21.74 -7.62
N ASP A 315 19.81 -20.84 -8.60
CA ASP A 315 20.92 -20.25 -9.34
C ASP A 315 21.74 -19.31 -8.44
N GLU A 316 23.05 -19.32 -8.57
CA GLU A 316 23.94 -18.46 -7.77
C GLU A 316 23.70 -16.96 -8.02
N LYS A 317 23.23 -16.58 -9.21
CA LYS A 317 22.86 -15.20 -9.53
C LYS A 317 21.73 -14.70 -8.64
N ALA A 318 20.72 -15.52 -8.37
CA ALA A 318 19.61 -15.15 -7.49
C ALA A 318 20.11 -14.90 -6.06
N VAL A 319 20.99 -15.77 -5.55
CA VAL A 319 21.60 -15.59 -4.22
C VAL A 319 22.48 -14.35 -4.18
N THR A 320 23.26 -14.11 -5.23
CA THR A 320 24.15 -12.94 -5.31
C THR A 320 23.37 -11.63 -5.40
N GLU A 321 22.23 -11.59 -6.10
CA GLU A 321 21.31 -10.44 -6.13
C GLU A 321 20.80 -10.13 -4.71
N VAL A 322 20.28 -11.14 -4.01
CA VAL A 322 19.77 -10.98 -2.64
C VAL A 322 20.89 -10.53 -1.70
N PHE A 323 22.06 -11.17 -1.76
CA PHE A 323 23.24 -10.83 -0.95
C PHE A 323 23.66 -9.36 -1.12
N LEU A 324 23.82 -8.91 -2.37
CA LEU A 324 24.23 -7.53 -2.65
C LEU A 324 23.16 -6.53 -2.24
N LYS A 325 21.86 -6.88 -2.38
CA LYS A 325 20.76 -5.99 -2.01
C LYS A 325 20.59 -5.85 -0.49
N VAL A 326 20.69 -6.96 0.24
CA VAL A 326 20.55 -6.97 1.71
C VAL A 326 21.74 -6.27 2.37
N LEU A 327 22.96 -6.51 1.87
CA LEU A 327 24.19 -5.97 2.48
C LEU A 327 24.69 -4.67 1.82
N ASP A 328 23.91 -4.05 0.93
CA ASP A 328 24.31 -2.82 0.23
C ASP A 328 24.72 -1.70 1.20
N ASN A 329 23.92 -1.48 2.24
CA ASN A 329 24.21 -0.49 3.29
C ASN A 329 25.51 -0.81 4.02
N TYR A 330 25.75 -2.07 4.35
CA TYR A 330 26.98 -2.52 5.00
C TYR A 330 28.20 -2.33 4.10
N ILE A 331 28.09 -2.67 2.80
CA ILE A 331 29.17 -2.49 1.83
C ILE A 331 29.51 -1.00 1.69
N LYS A 332 28.50 -0.12 1.62
CA LYS A 332 28.68 1.33 1.57
C LYS A 332 29.30 1.88 2.85
N TRP A 333 28.85 1.41 4.01
CA TRP A 333 29.41 1.77 5.31
C TRP A 333 30.89 1.39 5.44
N CYS A 334 31.27 0.17 5.06
CA CYS A 334 32.67 -0.26 5.08
C CYS A 334 33.55 0.56 4.12
N LYS A 335 33.09 0.78 2.89
CA LYS A 335 33.80 1.62 1.90
C LYS A 335 34.00 3.03 2.44
N TYR A 336 32.99 3.58 3.11
CA TYR A 336 33.08 4.91 3.70
C TYR A 336 34.03 4.99 4.89
N LEU A 337 34.05 4.02 5.80
CA LEU A 337 35.01 4.02 6.91
C LEU A 337 36.42 3.58 6.49
N HIS A 338 36.61 3.21 5.22
CA HIS A 338 37.85 2.61 4.70
C HIS A 338 38.28 1.34 5.47
N ILE A 339 37.29 0.56 5.91
CA ILE A 339 37.50 -0.73 6.56
C ILE A 339 37.30 -1.87 5.55
N ARG A 340 38.09 -2.93 5.71
CA ARG A 340 37.97 -4.13 4.87
C ARG A 340 36.62 -4.80 5.14
N LEU A 341 35.94 -5.23 4.07
CA LEU A 341 34.78 -6.11 4.18
C LEU A 341 35.17 -7.39 4.93
N VAL A 342 34.18 -8.07 5.53
CA VAL A 342 34.43 -9.35 6.22
C VAL A 342 34.98 -10.38 5.23
N TRP A 343 34.59 -10.29 3.96
CA TRP A 343 35.06 -11.14 2.89
C TRP A 343 36.10 -10.48 1.98
N ASN A 344 36.86 -11.32 1.27
CA ASN A 344 37.98 -10.88 0.41
C ASN A 344 37.53 -10.38 -0.98
N SER A 345 36.76 -11.20 -1.70
CA SER A 345 36.21 -10.87 -3.02
C SER A 345 34.86 -11.55 -3.21
N LEU A 346 33.99 -10.99 -4.06
CA LEU A 346 32.66 -11.56 -4.32
C LEU A 346 32.73 -12.93 -5.00
N GLU A 347 33.77 -13.15 -5.80
CA GLU A 347 34.05 -14.41 -6.52
C GLU A 347 34.61 -15.51 -5.61
N ALA A 348 35.24 -15.15 -4.49
CA ALA A 348 35.80 -16.12 -3.54
C ALA A 348 34.79 -16.64 -2.51
N ILE A 349 33.62 -16.00 -2.38
CA ILE A 349 32.58 -16.44 -1.45
C ILE A 349 31.65 -17.41 -2.18
N ASN A 350 31.54 -18.63 -1.65
CA ASN A 350 30.58 -19.61 -2.16
C ASN A 350 29.13 -19.21 -1.86
N LYS A 351 28.19 -19.87 -2.55
CA LYS A 351 26.74 -19.67 -2.37
C LYS A 351 26.30 -19.80 -0.91
N ASP A 352 26.82 -20.78 -0.18
CA ASP A 352 26.38 -21.09 1.19
C ASP A 352 26.82 -20.00 2.18
N ARG A 353 28.06 -19.49 2.09
CA ARG A 353 28.52 -18.35 2.91
C ARG A 353 27.75 -17.08 2.61
N LYS A 354 27.38 -16.82 1.34
CA LYS A 354 26.49 -15.71 0.99
C LYS A 354 25.14 -15.83 1.73
N LEU A 355 24.55 -17.03 1.76
CA LEU A 355 23.30 -17.28 2.47
C LEU A 355 23.46 -17.14 4.00
N PHE A 356 24.55 -17.66 4.60
CA PHE A 356 24.82 -17.46 6.03
C PHE A 356 24.87 -15.99 6.43
N LEU A 357 25.56 -15.15 5.64
CA LEU A 357 25.66 -13.71 5.90
C LEU A 357 24.32 -13.00 5.75
N VAL A 358 23.50 -13.38 4.76
CA VAL A 358 22.14 -12.86 4.60
C VAL A 358 21.25 -13.27 5.78
N SER A 359 21.29 -14.55 6.16
CA SER A 359 20.53 -15.09 7.29
C SER A 359 20.92 -14.42 8.61
N LEU A 360 22.22 -14.25 8.87
CA LEU A 360 22.72 -13.55 10.05
C LEU A 360 22.23 -12.09 10.10
N TYR A 361 22.30 -11.37 8.97
CA TYR A 361 21.82 -9.98 8.90
C TYR A 361 20.33 -9.87 9.25
N PHE A 362 19.50 -10.77 8.71
CA PHE A 362 18.06 -10.78 9.02
C PHE A 362 17.77 -11.17 10.47
N CYS A 363 18.50 -12.12 11.05
CA CYS A 363 18.35 -12.46 12.48
C CYS A 363 18.70 -11.27 13.38
N ILE A 364 19.81 -10.57 13.10
CA ILE A 364 20.19 -9.32 13.76
C ILE A 364 19.06 -8.28 13.64
N TRP A 365 18.57 -8.06 12.42
CA TRP A 365 17.53 -7.06 12.16
C TRP A 365 16.20 -7.39 12.87
N GLY A 366 15.81 -8.68 12.90
CA GLY A 366 14.57 -9.14 13.50
C GLY A 366 14.51 -8.97 15.01
N GLU A 367 15.65 -9.02 15.71
CA GLU A 367 15.74 -8.80 17.16
C GLU A 367 16.19 -7.40 17.57
N ALA A 368 16.50 -6.51 16.62
CA ALA A 368 17.00 -5.17 16.90
C ALA A 368 15.96 -4.19 17.49
N ALA A 369 14.66 -4.51 17.47
CA ALA A 369 13.58 -3.65 17.99
C ALA A 369 13.73 -2.18 17.52
N ASN A 370 13.79 -1.19 18.42
CA ASN A 370 14.00 0.22 18.07
C ASN A 370 15.42 0.54 17.54
N VAL A 371 16.42 -0.30 17.86
CA VAL A 371 17.79 -0.16 17.35
C VAL A 371 17.84 -0.41 15.83
N ARG A 372 16.85 -1.10 15.25
CA ARG A 372 16.75 -1.29 13.78
C ARG A 372 16.70 0.01 13.01
N PHE A 373 16.25 1.08 13.68
CA PHE A 373 16.24 2.38 13.04
C PHE A 373 17.64 2.88 12.81
N LEU A 374 18.70 2.41 13.50
CA LEU A 374 20.11 2.86 13.44
C LEU A 374 20.92 2.00 12.43
N PRO A 375 20.86 2.22 11.09
CA PRO A 375 21.40 1.26 10.14
C PRO A 375 22.92 1.08 10.26
N GLU A 376 23.68 2.11 10.63
CA GLU A 376 25.13 2.06 10.78
C GLU A 376 25.52 1.35 12.08
N CYS A 377 24.70 1.45 13.12
CA CYS A 377 24.81 0.59 14.31
C CYS A 377 24.58 -0.88 13.95
N ILE A 378 23.56 -1.19 13.13
CA ILE A 378 23.33 -2.54 12.62
C ILE A 378 24.50 -3.02 11.77
N CYS A 379 25.09 -2.15 10.94
CA CYS A 379 26.29 -2.48 10.16
C CYS A 379 27.49 -2.81 11.07
N TYR A 380 27.68 -2.06 12.17
CA TYR A 380 28.71 -2.33 13.16
C TYR A 380 28.51 -3.70 13.84
N ILE A 381 27.29 -3.99 14.32
CA ILE A 381 26.94 -5.27 14.94
C ILE A 381 27.18 -6.42 13.95
N PHE A 382 26.67 -6.28 12.73
CA PHE A 382 26.86 -7.26 11.67
C PHE A 382 28.34 -7.48 11.34
N HIS A 383 29.15 -6.42 11.24
CA HIS A 383 30.58 -6.51 10.92
C HIS A 383 31.34 -7.42 11.89
N HIS A 384 31.05 -7.30 13.19
CA HIS A 384 31.71 -8.10 14.22
C HIS A 384 31.15 -9.52 14.29
N MET A 385 29.82 -9.68 14.29
CA MET A 385 29.20 -11.01 14.33
C MET A 385 29.53 -11.84 13.09
N ALA A 386 29.63 -11.21 11.91
CA ALA A 386 30.02 -11.90 10.68
C ALA A 386 31.47 -12.42 10.75
N LYS A 387 32.39 -11.69 11.42
CA LYS A 387 33.76 -12.18 11.66
C LYS A 387 33.79 -13.35 12.64
N GLU A 388 32.98 -13.30 13.70
CA GLU A 388 32.85 -14.43 14.64
C GLU A 388 32.25 -15.65 13.94
N LEU A 389 31.23 -15.45 13.11
CA LEU A 389 30.63 -16.53 12.32
C LEU A 389 31.64 -17.13 11.33
N ASP A 390 32.41 -16.31 10.61
CA ASP A 390 33.42 -16.79 9.65
C ASP A 390 34.49 -17.65 10.35
N ALA A 391 34.95 -17.22 11.54
CA ALA A 391 35.87 -18.02 12.35
C ALA A 391 35.26 -19.35 12.80
N ILE A 392 33.98 -19.36 13.22
CA ILE A 392 33.28 -20.58 13.64
C ILE A 392 33.04 -21.54 12.47
N LEU A 393 32.73 -21.01 11.27
CA LEU A 393 32.57 -21.82 10.07
C LEU A 393 33.87 -22.49 9.60
N ASP A 394 35.02 -21.91 9.94
CA ASP A 394 36.34 -22.51 9.68
C ASP A 394 36.72 -23.58 10.75
N HIS A 395 35.98 -23.67 11.86
CA HIS A 395 36.15 -24.70 12.89
C HIS A 395 35.26 -25.93 12.63
N GLY A 396 35.74 -27.12 13.01
CA GLY A 396 35.02 -28.39 12.79
C GLY A 396 33.81 -28.61 13.70
N ASP A 397 33.76 -27.95 14.87
CA ASP A 397 32.71 -28.07 15.87
C ASP A 397 32.07 -26.70 16.14
N ALA A 398 30.74 -26.66 16.29
CA ALA A 398 30.02 -25.42 16.58
C ALA A 398 30.28 -24.99 18.03
N GLN A 399 30.63 -23.71 18.23
CA GLN A 399 30.83 -23.12 19.55
C GLN A 399 30.00 -21.84 19.71
N PRO A 400 29.44 -21.55 20.90
CA PRO A 400 28.80 -20.28 21.17
C PRO A 400 29.73 -19.09 20.97
N ALA A 401 29.20 -18.01 20.38
CA ALA A 401 29.96 -16.78 20.16
C ALA A 401 30.28 -16.11 21.50
N ALA A 402 31.55 -15.77 21.72
CA ALA A 402 32.02 -15.15 22.95
C ALA A 402 31.28 -13.84 23.29
N SER A 403 30.84 -13.10 22.27
CA SER A 403 30.05 -11.87 22.40
C SER A 403 28.64 -12.06 22.97
N CYS A 404 28.10 -13.27 22.92
CA CYS A 404 26.72 -13.56 23.29
C CYS A 404 26.61 -14.40 24.57
N ILE A 405 27.73 -14.79 25.19
CA ILE A 405 27.75 -15.55 26.44
C ILE A 405 27.56 -14.57 27.61
N GLY A 406 26.47 -14.75 28.38
CA GLY A 406 26.26 -14.00 29.62
C GLY A 406 26.96 -14.63 30.83
N ASP A 407 26.95 -13.91 31.95
CA ASP A 407 27.63 -14.31 33.21
C ASP A 407 27.24 -15.71 33.73
N ASN A 408 26.03 -16.17 33.41
CA ASN A 408 25.50 -17.47 33.81
C ASN A 408 25.83 -18.60 32.82
N GLY A 409 26.66 -18.34 31.80
CA GLY A 409 26.96 -19.28 30.71
C GLY A 409 25.84 -19.41 29.67
N SER A 410 24.72 -18.69 29.82
CA SER A 410 23.62 -18.68 28.85
C SER A 410 23.95 -17.81 27.64
N VAL A 411 23.71 -18.32 26.44
CA VAL A 411 23.93 -17.61 25.17
C VAL A 411 22.67 -16.80 24.81
N SER A 412 22.79 -15.48 24.64
CA SER A 412 21.66 -14.63 24.23
C SER A 412 22.12 -13.34 23.55
N TYR A 413 21.93 -13.26 22.24
CA TYR A 413 22.15 -12.07 21.42
C TYR A 413 21.36 -10.86 21.94
N LEU A 414 20.05 -11.02 22.16
CA LEU A 414 19.17 -9.93 22.58
C LEU A 414 19.68 -9.26 23.88
N LYS A 415 20.04 -10.06 24.89
CA LYS A 415 20.47 -9.55 26.20
C LYS A 415 21.87 -8.94 26.18
N GLN A 416 22.81 -9.54 25.46
CA GLN A 416 24.21 -9.12 25.49
C GLN A 416 24.53 -8.02 24.47
N VAL A 417 23.84 -7.99 23.33
CA VAL A 417 24.12 -7.03 22.24
C VAL A 417 23.06 -5.93 22.16
N ILE A 418 21.77 -6.26 22.08
CA ILE A 418 20.73 -5.25 21.82
C ILE A 418 20.30 -4.50 23.09
N CYS A 419 20.07 -5.21 24.21
CA CYS A 419 19.60 -4.60 25.45
C CYS A 419 20.47 -3.44 25.95
N PRO A 420 21.82 -3.51 25.96
CA PRO A 420 22.65 -2.39 26.42
C PRO A 420 22.42 -1.11 25.62
N ILE A 421 22.31 -1.22 24.29
CA ILE A 421 22.06 -0.08 23.39
C ILE A 421 20.65 0.45 23.60
N TYR A 422 19.66 -0.45 23.65
CA TYR A 422 18.26 -0.09 23.86
C TYR A 422 18.03 0.60 25.20
N GLU A 423 18.65 0.12 26.28
CA GLU A 423 18.55 0.73 27.60
C GLU A 423 19.13 2.15 27.61
N THR A 424 20.26 2.39 26.93
CA THR A 424 20.82 3.74 26.80
C THR A 424 19.84 4.66 26.05
N MET A 425 19.24 4.21 24.95
CA MET A 425 18.24 4.98 24.19
C MET A 425 16.96 5.24 24.99
N SER A 426 16.46 4.23 25.70
CA SER A 426 15.26 4.32 26.55
C SER A 426 15.46 5.34 27.68
N LYS A 427 16.64 5.33 28.32
CA LYS A 427 17.00 6.30 29.37
C LYS A 427 17.08 7.74 28.84
N GLU A 428 17.63 7.96 27.64
CA GLU A 428 17.60 9.29 26.98
C GLU A 428 16.17 9.75 26.66
N THR A 429 15.32 8.82 26.21
CA THR A 429 13.91 9.12 25.91
C THR A 429 13.12 9.50 27.16
N ASN A 430 13.41 8.89 28.32
CA ASN A 430 12.77 9.25 29.58
C ASN A 430 13.12 10.67 30.07
N ILE A 431 14.29 11.20 29.70
CA ILE A 431 14.65 12.61 29.97
C ILE A 431 13.73 13.58 29.21
N LEU A 432 13.25 13.18 28.03
CA LEU A 432 12.39 13.98 27.15
C LEU A 432 10.96 14.18 27.66
N SER A 433 10.53 13.51 28.76
CA SER A 433 9.17 13.26 29.29
C SER A 433 8.13 14.41 29.38
N SER A 434 8.31 15.55 28.69
CA SER A 434 7.30 16.57 28.43
C SER A 434 7.50 17.40 27.14
N GLY A 435 8.46 17.08 26.26
CA GLY A 435 8.77 17.89 25.07
C GLY A 435 9.30 19.31 25.37
N LYS A 436 9.57 19.62 26.65
CA LYS A 436 10.03 20.93 27.14
C LYS A 436 11.54 21.04 27.33
N ALA A 437 12.27 19.92 27.25
CA ALA A 437 13.73 19.92 27.35
C ALA A 437 14.33 20.56 26.09
N ALA A 438 15.37 21.38 26.25
CA ALA A 438 16.07 21.93 25.10
C ALA A 438 16.70 20.78 24.30
N HIS A 439 16.66 20.84 22.97
CA HIS A 439 17.31 19.83 22.11
C HIS A 439 18.79 19.64 22.42
N SER A 440 19.44 20.58 23.12
CA SER A 440 20.82 20.48 23.60
C SER A 440 21.06 19.47 24.73
N ASP A 441 20.00 19.06 25.44
CA ASP A 441 20.12 18.39 26.73
C ASP A 441 19.97 16.86 26.65
N TRP A 442 19.66 16.33 25.47
CA TRP A 442 19.45 14.89 25.21
C TRP A 442 19.94 14.50 23.81
N ARG A 443 20.21 13.19 23.60
CA ARG A 443 20.61 12.64 22.28
C ARG A 443 19.41 12.11 21.52
N ASN A 444 19.21 12.58 20.29
CA ASN A 444 18.21 12.01 19.40
C ASN A 444 18.74 10.75 18.69
N TYR A 445 17.86 10.11 17.91
CA TYR A 445 18.19 8.94 17.13
C TYR A 445 19.38 9.19 16.16
N ASP A 446 19.44 10.36 15.51
CA ASP A 446 20.55 10.70 14.59
C ASP A 446 21.88 10.85 15.33
N ASP A 447 21.87 11.44 16.54
CA ASP A 447 23.04 11.59 17.41
C ASP A 447 23.63 10.21 17.77
N PHE A 448 22.78 9.20 18.00
CA PHE A 448 23.22 7.82 18.23
C PHE A 448 23.82 7.19 16.97
N ASN A 449 23.23 7.45 15.81
CA ASN A 449 23.67 6.85 14.56
C ASN A 449 24.98 7.46 14.04
N GLU A 450 25.15 8.78 14.20
CA GLU A 450 26.34 9.52 13.80
C GLU A 450 27.63 9.00 14.45
N TYR A 451 27.53 8.43 15.67
CA TYR A 451 28.67 7.78 16.32
C TYR A 451 29.32 6.71 15.43
N PHE A 452 28.52 6.00 14.62
CA PHE A 452 28.95 4.94 13.71
C PHE A 452 29.41 5.46 12.34
N TRP A 453 29.41 6.78 12.11
CA TRP A 453 29.98 7.40 10.90
C TRP A 453 31.48 7.68 11.02
N SER A 454 32.12 7.23 12.09
CA SER A 454 33.53 7.48 12.37
C SER A 454 34.24 6.19 12.79
N PRO A 455 35.53 5.98 12.43
CA PRO A 455 36.32 4.86 12.93
C PRO A 455 36.42 4.80 14.47
N THR A 456 36.11 5.90 15.17
CA THR A 456 35.99 5.94 16.63
C THR A 456 34.93 4.98 17.17
N CYS A 457 33.98 4.52 16.34
CA CYS A 457 32.98 3.55 16.78
C CYS A 457 33.61 2.23 17.28
N PHE A 458 34.79 1.86 16.77
CA PHE A 458 35.53 0.67 17.23
C PHE A 458 36.11 0.80 18.64
N GLU A 459 36.10 2.00 19.25
CA GLU A 459 36.41 2.17 20.68
C GLU A 459 35.36 1.52 21.60
N LEU A 460 34.14 1.29 21.09
CA LEU A 460 33.08 0.55 21.78
C LEU A 460 33.49 -0.91 22.08
N SER A 461 34.44 -1.44 21.29
CA SER A 461 34.96 -2.81 21.28
C SER A 461 33.91 -3.91 21.05
N TRP A 462 34.39 -5.15 20.93
CA TRP A 462 33.57 -6.35 20.78
C TRP A 462 34.18 -7.49 21.61
N PRO A 463 33.55 -7.95 22.71
CA PRO A 463 32.29 -7.49 23.30
C PRO A 463 32.31 -6.02 23.75
N MET A 464 31.12 -5.41 23.91
CA MET A 464 31.01 -3.98 24.22
C MET A 464 31.51 -3.66 25.63
N LYS A 465 32.37 -2.64 25.76
CA LYS A 465 32.84 -2.17 27.08
C LYS A 465 31.79 -1.29 27.76
N GLU A 466 31.38 -1.67 28.97
CA GLU A 466 30.44 -0.89 29.80
C GLU A 466 30.93 0.54 30.11
N GLY A 467 32.26 0.76 30.13
CA GLY A 467 32.87 2.07 30.34
C GLY A 467 33.02 2.95 29.09
N SER A 468 32.46 2.54 27.94
CA SER A 468 32.56 3.30 26.69
C SER A 468 31.73 4.59 26.74
N SER A 469 32.21 5.65 26.09
CA SER A 469 31.52 6.95 26.03
C SER A 469 30.13 6.88 25.39
N PHE A 470 29.87 5.87 24.56
CA PHE A 470 28.58 5.62 23.91
C PHE A 470 27.52 5.10 24.88
N LEU A 471 27.90 4.13 25.74
CA LEU A 471 27.00 3.48 26.71
C LEU A 471 26.96 4.19 28.09
N PHE A 472 27.95 5.03 28.40
CA PHE A 472 28.08 5.70 29.70
C PHE A 472 27.14 6.90 29.85
N HIS A 473 26.56 7.06 31.06
CA HIS A 473 25.77 8.24 31.46
C HIS A 473 26.60 9.20 32.32
N PRO A 474 26.42 10.52 32.22
CA PRO A 474 27.13 11.45 33.10
C PRO A 474 26.52 11.42 34.52
N LYS A 475 27.37 11.21 35.53
CA LYS A 475 27.03 11.52 36.92
C LYS A 475 27.16 13.03 37.15
N GLY A 476 26.04 13.76 37.12
CA GLY A 476 25.94 15.19 37.48
C GLY A 476 25.85 16.18 36.31
N ARG A 477 25.87 17.49 36.61
CA ARG A 477 25.75 18.65 35.67
C ARG A 477 26.80 18.71 34.53
N LYS A 478 27.68 17.72 34.40
CA LYS A 478 28.64 17.66 33.29
C LYS A 478 27.97 16.98 32.09
N ARG A 479 27.54 17.80 31.14
CA ARG A 479 26.92 17.46 29.86
C ARG A 479 27.58 16.23 29.21
N THR A 480 26.80 15.20 28.87
CA THR A 480 27.20 14.28 27.81
C THR A 480 27.09 15.02 26.48
N ALA A 481 28.20 14.98 25.75
CA ALA A 481 28.44 15.72 24.54
C ALA A 481 27.58 15.22 23.38
N LYS A 482 26.77 16.10 22.78
CA LYS A 482 26.45 15.96 21.35
C LYS A 482 27.77 15.99 20.58
N SER A 483 27.97 15.02 19.70
CA SER A 483 29.29 14.78 19.09
C SER A 483 29.66 15.80 18.01
N SER A 484 28.69 16.57 17.50
CA SER A 484 28.86 17.41 16.31
C SER A 484 28.06 18.73 16.33
N PHE A 485 26.82 18.74 16.82
CA PHE A 485 25.95 19.92 16.69
C PHE A 485 24.98 20.13 17.87
N VAL A 486 24.95 21.34 18.42
CA VAL A 486 23.94 21.79 19.40
C VAL A 486 23.23 22.98 18.78
N GLU A 487 22.01 22.81 18.29
CA GLU A 487 21.25 23.91 17.70
C GLU A 487 20.73 24.86 18.80
N HIS A 488 21.27 26.07 18.84
CA HIS A 488 20.67 27.16 19.60
C HIS A 488 19.67 27.89 18.70
N ARG A 489 18.37 27.62 18.84
CA ARG A 489 17.33 28.29 18.02
C ARG A 489 17.44 29.82 18.12
N THR A 490 18.07 30.45 17.13
CA THR A 490 18.20 31.89 16.96
C THR A 490 17.90 32.27 15.52
N PHE A 491 17.37 33.48 15.29
CA PHE A 491 17.09 33.98 13.93
C PHE A 491 18.32 34.00 13.01
N LEU A 492 19.54 34.04 13.57
CA LEU A 492 20.79 33.99 12.81
C LEU A 492 21.03 32.64 12.12
N HIS A 493 20.42 31.54 12.61
CA HIS A 493 20.47 30.24 11.93
C HIS A 493 19.80 30.28 10.55
N LEU A 494 18.72 31.05 10.38
CA LEU A 494 18.07 31.21 9.07
C LEU A 494 19.02 31.85 8.06
N TYR A 495 19.79 32.86 8.49
CA TYR A 495 20.78 33.51 7.62
C TYR A 495 21.94 32.55 7.29
N ARG A 496 22.45 31.82 8.28
CA ARG A 496 23.51 30.81 8.10
C ARG A 496 23.10 29.72 7.11
N SER A 497 21.91 29.14 7.27
CA SER A 497 21.43 28.03 6.44
C SER A 497 21.23 28.43 4.98
N PHE A 498 20.83 29.68 4.72
CA PHE A 498 20.56 30.19 3.36
C PHE A 498 21.60 31.22 2.86
N HIS A 499 22.82 31.22 3.41
CA HIS A 499 23.87 32.21 3.09
C HIS A 499 24.12 32.38 1.58
N ARG A 500 24.08 31.29 0.79
CA ARG A 500 24.29 31.35 -0.67
C ARG A 500 23.23 32.21 -1.39
N LEU A 501 21.97 32.10 -0.95
CA LEU A 501 20.87 32.89 -1.48
C LEU A 501 21.05 34.37 -1.14
N TRP A 502 21.36 34.66 0.13
CA TRP A 502 21.60 36.03 0.60
C TRP A 502 22.75 36.69 -0.15
N ILE A 503 23.87 35.98 -0.27
CA ILE A 503 25.03 36.44 -1.03
C ILE A 503 24.62 36.77 -2.46
N PHE A 504 23.96 35.85 -3.15
CA PHE A 504 23.54 36.05 -4.53
C PHE A 504 22.62 37.27 -4.70
N LEU A 505 21.59 37.40 -3.86
CA LEU A 505 20.63 38.51 -3.94
C LEU A 505 21.28 39.86 -3.66
N VAL A 506 22.17 39.97 -2.68
CA VAL A 506 22.87 41.23 -2.34
C VAL A 506 23.81 41.64 -3.47
N LEU A 507 24.59 40.70 -4.02
CA LEU A 507 25.51 40.99 -5.13
C LEU A 507 24.76 41.43 -6.38
N MET A 508 23.66 40.77 -6.73
CA MET A 508 22.82 41.17 -7.86
C MET A 508 22.19 42.54 -7.65
N PHE A 509 21.68 42.82 -6.45
CA PHE A 509 21.12 44.12 -6.11
C PHE A 509 22.15 45.26 -6.24
N GLN A 510 23.37 45.05 -5.72
CA GLN A 510 24.47 46.00 -5.84
C GLN A 510 24.83 46.24 -7.32
N SER A 511 24.96 45.17 -8.12
CA SER A 511 25.26 45.25 -9.55
C SER A 511 24.25 46.12 -10.29
N LEU A 512 22.96 45.80 -10.14
CA LEU A 512 21.87 46.49 -10.82
C LEU A 512 21.74 47.94 -10.37
N THR A 513 21.98 48.21 -9.09
CA THR A 513 21.97 49.57 -8.52
C THR A 513 23.08 50.42 -9.13
N ILE A 514 24.32 49.91 -9.19
CA ILE A 514 25.45 50.63 -9.80
C ILE A 514 25.19 50.95 -11.27
N ILE A 515 24.61 49.99 -12.02
CA ILE A 515 24.24 50.21 -13.43
C ILE A 515 23.14 51.27 -13.55
N ALA A 516 22.15 51.26 -12.67
CA ALA A 516 21.05 52.22 -12.68
C ALA A 516 21.50 53.66 -12.36
N PHE A 517 22.44 53.84 -11.43
CA PHE A 517 23.01 55.15 -11.09
C PHE A 517 23.91 55.74 -12.19
N ASN A 518 24.40 54.93 -13.14
CA ASN A 518 25.18 55.38 -14.30
C ASN A 518 24.33 55.47 -15.58
N ASP A 519 23.02 55.74 -15.44
CA ASP A 519 22.05 55.86 -16.54
C ASP A 519 22.01 54.65 -17.51
N GLY A 520 22.41 53.45 -17.03
CA GLY A 520 22.46 52.23 -17.84
C GLY A 520 23.67 52.13 -18.79
N ARG A 521 24.63 53.06 -18.74
CA ARG A 521 25.85 53.03 -19.58
C ARG A 521 26.92 52.13 -18.96
N ILE A 522 27.33 51.09 -19.69
CA ILE A 522 28.40 50.17 -19.29
C ILE A 522 29.73 50.69 -19.83
N ASP A 523 30.21 51.80 -19.27
CA ASP A 523 31.56 52.31 -19.55
C ASP A 523 32.60 51.61 -18.66
N LEU A 524 33.89 51.72 -18.99
CA LEU A 524 34.98 51.16 -18.17
C LEU A 524 34.92 51.63 -16.70
N ASN A 525 34.45 52.87 -16.48
CA ASN A 525 34.26 53.44 -15.15
C ASN A 525 33.09 52.83 -14.37
N THR A 526 32.02 52.48 -15.08
CA THR A 526 30.88 51.72 -14.54
C THR A 526 31.32 50.30 -14.23
N PHE A 527 32.08 49.66 -15.12
CA PHE A 527 32.61 48.31 -14.92
C PHE A 527 33.53 48.22 -13.69
N LYS A 528 34.47 49.17 -13.52
CA LYS A 528 35.27 49.34 -12.29
C LYS A 528 34.40 49.53 -11.03
N GLY A 529 33.26 50.19 -11.16
CA GLY A 529 32.27 50.31 -10.10
C GLY A 529 31.60 48.97 -9.78
N VAL A 530 31.13 48.26 -10.78
CA VAL A 530 30.48 46.94 -10.65
C VAL A 530 31.42 45.91 -10.02
N LEU A 531 32.73 45.98 -10.29
CA LEU A 531 33.75 45.13 -9.64
C LEU A 531 33.79 45.24 -8.10
N SER A 532 33.12 46.22 -7.48
CA SER A 532 32.88 46.27 -6.02
C SER A 532 32.08 45.07 -5.47
N ILE A 533 31.45 44.28 -6.32
CA ILE A 533 30.82 42.99 -5.96
C ILE A 533 31.84 42.03 -5.33
N GLY A 534 33.11 42.05 -5.77
CA GLY A 534 34.14 41.16 -5.24
C GLY A 534 34.45 41.40 -3.75
N PRO A 535 34.73 42.64 -3.30
CA PRO A 535 34.78 42.98 -1.88
C PRO A 535 33.52 42.57 -1.12
N THR A 536 32.33 42.87 -1.65
CA THR A 536 31.06 42.53 -0.98
C THR A 536 30.91 41.02 -0.80
N PHE A 537 31.27 40.22 -1.81
CA PHE A 537 31.29 38.76 -1.73
C PHE A 537 32.23 38.29 -0.63
N ALA A 538 33.46 38.80 -0.59
CA ALA A 538 34.45 38.42 0.41
C ALA A 538 34.03 38.79 1.84
N VAL A 539 33.42 39.98 2.03
CA VAL A 539 32.84 40.41 3.31
C VAL A 539 31.71 39.49 3.75
N MET A 540 30.79 39.12 2.84
CA MET A 540 29.70 38.22 3.21
C MET A 540 30.18 36.80 3.52
N CYS A 541 31.19 36.27 2.82
CA CYS A 541 31.84 35.01 3.18
C CYS A 541 32.54 35.07 4.56
N PHE A 542 33.08 36.24 4.92
CA PHE A 542 33.62 36.46 6.27
C PHE A 542 32.51 36.50 7.32
N ILE A 543 31.38 37.18 7.05
CA ILE A 543 30.20 37.18 7.94
C ILE A 543 29.68 35.76 8.15
N GLU A 544 29.59 34.96 7.08
CA GLU A 544 29.23 33.53 7.17
C GLU A 544 30.16 32.79 8.14
N SER A 545 31.47 32.94 7.96
CA SER A 545 32.48 32.27 8.81
C SER A 545 32.44 32.77 10.27
N ALA A 546 32.14 34.04 10.48
CA ALA A 546 31.96 34.63 11.81
C ALA A 546 30.69 34.10 12.49
N LEU A 547 29.60 33.93 11.75
CA LEU A 547 28.36 33.33 12.25
C LEU A 547 28.54 31.84 12.56
N ASP A 548 29.28 31.10 11.73
CA ASP A 548 29.66 29.71 12.05
C ASP A 548 30.43 29.66 13.38
N ALA A 549 31.37 30.59 13.60
CA ALA A 549 32.17 30.66 14.83
C ALA A 549 31.33 31.03 16.08
N LEU A 550 30.39 31.97 15.92
CA LEU A 550 29.53 32.45 16.99
C LEU A 550 28.47 31.41 17.37
N LEU A 551 27.80 30.82 16.39
CA LEU A 551 26.72 29.86 16.64
C LEU A 551 27.23 28.51 17.16
N THR A 552 28.50 28.17 16.90
CA THR A 552 29.15 26.95 17.42
C THR A 552 29.79 27.17 18.80
N PHE A 553 29.70 28.37 19.39
CA PHE A 553 30.37 28.72 20.65
C PHE A 553 29.98 27.83 21.84
N GLY A 554 28.72 27.40 21.91
CA GLY A 554 28.22 26.50 22.95
C GLY A 554 28.72 25.05 22.84
N ALA A 555 29.22 24.63 21.66
CA ALA A 555 29.66 23.27 21.36
C ALA A 555 31.19 23.11 21.35
N TYR A 556 31.98 24.16 21.58
CA TYR A 556 33.46 24.09 21.57
C TYR A 556 34.05 23.14 22.62
N THR A 557 33.37 22.94 23.74
CA THR A 557 33.84 22.02 24.79
C THR A 557 33.59 20.55 24.46
N THR A 558 32.75 20.27 23.45
CA THR A 558 32.26 18.93 23.11
C THR A 558 32.58 18.49 21.69
N ALA A 559 32.87 19.44 20.79
CA ALA A 559 33.22 19.18 19.39
C ALA A 559 34.63 18.59 19.23
N ARG A 560 34.82 17.76 18.20
CA ARG A 560 36.13 17.17 17.85
C ARG A 560 37.15 18.29 17.57
N GLY A 561 38.38 18.14 18.05
CA GLY A 561 39.45 19.14 17.86
C GLY A 561 39.69 19.53 16.39
N LEU A 562 39.46 18.61 15.44
CA LEU A 562 39.46 18.92 14.01
C LEU A 562 38.32 19.89 13.62
N ALA A 563 37.08 19.65 14.03
CA ALA A 563 35.97 20.53 13.67
C ALA A 563 36.19 21.98 14.15
N ILE A 564 36.80 22.12 15.34
CA ILE A 564 37.17 23.41 15.92
C ILE A 564 38.31 24.06 15.14
N SER A 565 39.38 23.32 14.81
CA SER A 565 40.51 23.86 14.05
C SER A 565 40.10 24.34 12.66
N ARG A 566 39.21 23.60 11.98
CA ARG A 566 38.60 24.03 10.70
C ARG A 566 37.91 25.38 10.81
N LEU A 567 37.14 25.58 11.86
CA LEU A 567 36.35 26.80 12.05
C LEU A 567 37.24 28.03 12.21
N PHE A 568 38.30 27.91 13.02
CA PHE A 568 39.30 28.96 13.15
C PHE A 568 40.07 29.21 11.86
N ILE A 569 40.49 28.15 11.15
CA ILE A 569 41.18 28.26 9.86
C ILE A 569 40.32 29.02 8.85
N ARG A 570 39.03 28.66 8.72
CA ARG A 570 38.09 29.37 7.83
C ARG A 570 37.93 30.83 8.24
N PHE A 571 37.74 31.12 9.52
CA PHE A 571 37.58 32.48 10.03
C PHE A 571 38.75 33.38 9.65
N PHE A 572 39.99 32.96 9.92
CA PHE A 572 41.19 33.72 9.55
C PHE A 572 41.42 33.77 8.04
N TRP A 573 41.18 32.66 7.33
CA TRP A 573 41.32 32.61 5.87
C TRP A 573 40.42 33.61 5.17
N PHE A 574 39.12 33.62 5.49
CA PHE A 574 38.16 34.56 4.92
C PHE A 574 38.38 35.98 5.42
N GLY A 575 38.82 36.18 6.66
CA GLY A 575 39.19 37.49 7.18
C GLY A 575 40.37 38.13 6.43
N ILE A 576 41.48 37.40 6.28
CA ILE A 576 42.66 37.85 5.54
C ILE A 576 42.32 38.07 4.06
N SER A 577 41.60 37.13 3.45
CA SER A 577 41.19 37.23 2.04
C SER A 577 40.29 38.44 1.80
N SER A 578 39.34 38.71 2.71
CA SER A 578 38.47 39.90 2.63
C SER A 578 39.27 41.19 2.72
N ALA A 579 40.16 41.31 3.71
CA ALA A 579 41.03 42.49 3.85
C ALA A 579 41.92 42.70 2.60
N ALA A 580 42.50 41.64 2.05
CA ALA A 580 43.33 41.70 0.85
C ALA A 580 42.52 42.14 -0.40
N ILE A 581 41.34 41.55 -0.63
CA ILE A 581 40.48 41.89 -1.77
C ILE A 581 39.99 43.34 -1.67
N ILE A 582 39.61 43.80 -0.47
CA ILE A 582 39.22 45.19 -0.22
C ILE A 582 40.40 46.12 -0.51
N TYR A 583 41.59 45.82 0.02
CA TYR A 583 42.79 46.64 -0.20
C TYR A 583 43.12 46.78 -1.69
N ILE A 584 43.15 45.68 -2.43
CA ILE A 584 43.42 45.71 -3.88
C ILE A 584 42.32 46.51 -4.60
N TYR A 585 41.05 46.37 -4.22
CA TYR A 585 39.96 47.14 -4.81
C TYR A 585 40.04 48.64 -4.50
N LEU A 586 40.44 49.03 -3.28
CA LEU A 586 40.67 50.43 -2.93
C LEU A 586 41.80 51.04 -3.79
N MET A 587 42.85 50.28 -4.09
CA MET A 587 43.89 50.71 -5.02
C MET A 587 43.36 50.86 -6.45
N VAL A 588 42.43 50.00 -6.90
CA VAL A 588 41.72 50.16 -8.18
C VAL A 588 40.88 51.44 -8.21
N LEU A 589 40.26 51.82 -7.09
CA LEU A 589 39.50 53.09 -6.98
C LEU A 589 40.43 54.31 -6.93
N HIS A 590 41.59 54.21 -6.29
CA HIS A 590 42.60 55.27 -6.30
C HIS A 590 43.09 55.53 -7.73
N GLU A 591 43.45 54.46 -8.45
CA GLU A 591 43.81 54.47 -9.86
C GLU A 591 42.68 54.96 -10.78
N LYS A 592 41.41 54.81 -10.38
CA LYS A 592 40.27 55.37 -11.12
C LYS A 592 40.23 56.91 -11.02
N ASN A 593 40.66 57.48 -9.90
CA ASN A 593 40.65 58.93 -9.68
C ASN A 593 41.91 59.62 -10.23
N ASP A 594 43.00 58.89 -10.44
CA ASP A 594 44.24 59.40 -11.03
C ASP A 594 44.24 59.38 -12.56
N ARG A 595 44.40 60.55 -13.19
CA ARG A 595 44.35 60.73 -14.65
C ARG A 595 45.53 60.13 -15.42
N ASN A 596 46.62 59.72 -14.76
CA ASN A 596 47.88 59.31 -15.40
C ASN A 596 48.40 57.93 -14.95
N SER A 597 47.53 57.09 -14.38
CA SER A 597 47.88 55.77 -13.83
C SER A 597 47.87 54.67 -14.90
N ASN A 598 48.95 53.88 -14.96
CA ASN A 598 48.98 52.63 -15.71
C ASN A 598 48.15 51.58 -14.97
N SER A 599 47.10 51.03 -15.62
CA SER A 599 45.99 50.18 -15.10
C SER A 599 46.39 48.88 -14.36
N PHE A 600 47.40 48.93 -13.51
CA PHE A 600 48.15 47.79 -12.99
C PHE A 600 47.34 47.04 -11.94
N TYR A 601 46.82 47.76 -10.94
CA TYR A 601 45.99 47.16 -9.90
C TYR A 601 44.67 46.66 -10.47
N PHE A 602 44.10 47.36 -11.46
CA PHE A 602 42.91 46.89 -12.18
C PHE A 602 43.12 45.55 -12.91
N ARG A 603 44.26 45.38 -13.59
CA ARG A 603 44.61 44.10 -14.27
C ARG A 603 44.83 42.96 -13.28
N ILE A 604 45.55 43.22 -12.18
CA ILE A 604 45.76 42.24 -11.11
C ILE A 604 44.43 41.82 -10.50
N TYR A 605 43.56 42.79 -10.21
CA TYR A 605 42.26 42.53 -9.59
C TYR A 605 41.37 41.66 -10.47
N ILE A 606 41.28 41.96 -11.78
CA ILE A 606 40.53 41.13 -12.74
C ILE A 606 41.14 39.74 -12.87
N LEU A 607 42.47 39.61 -12.88
CA LEU A 607 43.13 38.31 -12.96
C LEU A 607 42.81 37.45 -11.72
N ILE A 608 42.88 38.01 -10.52
CA ILE A 608 42.54 37.30 -9.28
C ILE A 608 41.08 36.84 -9.28
N LEU A 609 40.15 37.75 -9.59
CA LEU A 609 38.72 37.44 -9.62
C LEU A 609 38.38 36.45 -10.74
N GLY A 610 38.99 36.61 -11.91
CA GLY A 610 38.81 35.76 -13.08
C GLY A 610 39.33 34.35 -12.87
N VAL A 611 40.52 34.19 -12.27
CA VAL A 611 41.07 32.88 -11.89
C VAL A 611 40.18 32.22 -10.85
N TYR A 612 39.73 32.96 -9.83
CA TYR A 612 38.83 32.42 -8.80
C TYR A 612 37.50 31.93 -9.38
N ALA A 613 36.83 32.78 -10.17
CA ALA A 613 35.56 32.45 -10.81
C ALA A 613 35.73 31.31 -11.83
N GLY A 614 36.79 31.36 -12.65
CA GLY A 614 37.13 30.33 -13.61
C GLY A 614 37.37 28.97 -12.96
N LEU A 615 38.14 28.92 -11.86
CA LEU A 615 38.38 27.70 -11.10
C LEU A 615 37.09 27.16 -10.48
N ARG A 616 36.26 28.04 -9.89
CA ARG A 616 34.95 27.67 -9.33
C ARG A 616 34.02 27.06 -10.38
N VAL A 617 33.89 27.70 -11.54
CA VAL A 617 33.06 27.22 -12.66
C VAL A 617 33.61 25.91 -13.21
N PHE A 618 34.92 25.82 -13.41
CA PHE A 618 35.57 24.61 -13.90
C PHE A 618 35.35 23.42 -12.95
N LEU A 619 35.59 23.59 -11.65
CA LEU A 619 35.35 22.55 -10.65
C LEU A 619 33.86 22.19 -10.55
N ALA A 620 32.96 23.18 -10.62
CA ALA A 620 31.52 22.95 -10.60
C ALA A 620 31.05 22.15 -11.82
N LEU A 621 31.59 22.41 -13.02
CA LEU A 621 31.27 21.63 -14.22
C LEU A 621 31.89 20.23 -14.17
N LEU A 622 33.16 20.12 -13.73
CA LEU A 622 33.87 18.85 -13.61
C LEU A 622 33.13 17.89 -12.68
N LEU A 623 32.68 18.35 -11.51
CA LEU A 623 31.94 17.55 -10.54
C LEU A 623 30.55 17.10 -11.01
N LYS A 624 30.07 17.56 -12.19
CA LYS A 624 28.75 17.21 -12.75
C LYS A 624 28.85 16.17 -13.87
N PHE A 625 30.03 15.94 -14.45
CA PHE A 625 30.20 14.88 -15.44
C PHE A 625 30.25 13.51 -14.76
N PRO A 626 29.43 12.53 -15.20
CA PRO A 626 29.42 11.19 -14.60
C PRO A 626 30.79 10.50 -14.56
N ALA A 627 31.60 10.70 -15.60
CA ALA A 627 32.96 10.18 -15.70
C ALA A 627 33.95 10.80 -14.68
N CYS A 628 33.57 11.93 -14.06
CA CYS A 628 34.34 12.61 -13.02
C CYS A 628 33.79 12.37 -11.61
N HIS A 629 32.66 11.66 -11.46
CA HIS A 629 32.19 11.22 -10.15
C HIS A 629 33.12 10.16 -9.54
N THR A 630 33.74 9.31 -10.37
CA THR A 630 34.84 8.42 -9.99
C THR A 630 36.08 9.19 -9.52
N LEU A 631 36.35 10.38 -10.09
CA LEU A 631 37.38 11.28 -9.56
C LEU A 631 37.01 11.85 -8.18
N SER A 632 35.72 12.11 -7.92
CA SER A 632 35.24 12.47 -6.57
C SER A 632 35.38 11.32 -5.57
N GLU A 633 35.40 10.06 -6.01
CA GLU A 633 35.75 8.92 -5.16
C GLU A 633 37.28 8.81 -4.98
N MET A 634 38.07 9.11 -6.02
CA MET A 634 39.53 9.23 -5.91
C MET A 634 39.99 10.38 -5.01
N THR A 635 39.18 11.44 -4.84
CA THR A 635 39.45 12.51 -3.86
C THR A 635 39.38 12.07 -2.39
N ASP A 636 39.13 10.78 -2.11
CA ASP A 636 39.38 10.19 -0.78
C ASP A 636 40.87 9.92 -0.49
N GLN A 637 41.80 10.32 -1.36
CA GLN A 637 43.22 10.44 -1.00
C GLN A 637 43.43 11.58 0.01
N SER A 638 44.32 11.35 0.97
CA SER A 638 44.57 12.24 2.13
C SER A 638 44.83 13.72 1.76
N PHE A 639 45.49 13.97 0.63
CA PHE A 639 45.76 15.33 0.15
C PHE A 639 44.49 16.10 -0.24
N PHE A 640 43.62 15.50 -1.07
CA PHE A 640 42.38 16.14 -1.50
C PHE A 640 41.34 16.20 -0.37
N GLN A 641 41.37 15.23 0.55
CA GLN A 641 40.53 15.23 1.75
C GLN A 641 40.78 16.45 2.63
N PHE A 642 42.03 16.89 2.81
CA PHE A 642 42.34 18.07 3.62
C PHE A 642 41.70 19.34 3.04
N PHE A 643 41.85 19.58 1.74
CA PHE A 643 41.23 20.74 1.09
C PHE A 643 39.71 20.68 1.08
N LYS A 644 39.13 19.50 0.84
CA LYS A 644 37.68 19.30 0.90
C LYS A 644 37.13 19.56 2.31
N TRP A 645 37.83 19.06 3.34
CA TRP A 645 37.48 19.25 4.74
C TRP A 645 37.48 20.72 5.17
N ILE A 646 38.34 21.57 4.60
CA ILE A 646 38.33 23.02 4.85
C ILE A 646 37.00 23.67 4.40
N TYR A 647 36.38 23.16 3.33
CA TYR A 647 35.15 23.74 2.77
C TYR A 647 33.85 23.04 3.23
N GLU A 648 33.87 21.73 3.50
CA GLU A 648 32.67 20.95 3.84
C GLU A 648 33.01 19.77 4.78
N GLU A 649 32.11 19.45 5.72
CA GLU A 649 32.26 18.27 6.59
C GLU A 649 31.96 16.98 5.83
N ARG A 650 32.62 15.88 6.21
CA ARG A 650 32.35 14.57 5.62
C ARG A 650 31.06 14.01 6.23
N TYR A 651 29.95 14.16 5.52
CA TYR A 651 28.69 13.48 5.87
C TYR A 651 28.61 12.11 5.18
N PHE A 652 28.10 11.13 5.92
CA PHE A 652 27.81 9.79 5.39
C PHE A 652 26.55 9.81 4.52
N VAL A 653 25.50 10.47 5.00
CA VAL A 653 24.20 10.57 4.35
C VAL A 653 24.26 11.49 3.12
N GLY A 654 23.64 11.07 2.02
CA GLY A 654 23.51 11.86 0.79
C GLY A 654 24.71 11.81 -0.18
N ARG A 655 25.76 11.04 0.14
CA ARG A 655 26.93 10.89 -0.73
C ARG A 655 26.60 10.07 -1.98
N GLY A 656 27.00 10.56 -3.15
CA GLY A 656 26.78 9.87 -4.43
C GLY A 656 25.36 9.98 -4.99
N LEU A 657 24.52 10.85 -4.42
CA LEU A 657 23.24 11.23 -5.02
C LEU A 657 23.50 12.15 -6.21
N PHE A 658 23.73 11.53 -7.37
CA PHE A 658 23.88 12.26 -8.62
C PHE A 658 22.55 12.32 -9.34
N GLU A 659 22.09 13.53 -9.60
CA GLU A 659 20.96 13.75 -10.50
C GLU A 659 21.40 13.50 -11.95
N ARG A 660 20.47 13.01 -12.76
CA ARG A 660 20.73 12.89 -14.20
C ARG A 660 21.00 14.27 -14.78
N MET A 661 22.00 14.38 -15.66
CA MET A 661 22.36 15.66 -16.30
C MET A 661 21.19 16.36 -17.00
N SER A 662 20.25 15.59 -17.56
CA SER A 662 19.02 16.13 -18.15
C SER A 662 18.14 16.85 -17.13
N ASP A 663 17.99 16.28 -15.95
CA ASP A 663 17.12 16.82 -14.90
C ASP A 663 17.77 18.03 -14.24
N TYR A 664 19.09 17.97 -14.03
CA TYR A 664 19.87 19.13 -13.61
C TYR A 664 19.79 20.29 -14.62
N LEU A 665 19.96 20.03 -15.91
CA LEU A 665 19.89 21.08 -16.94
C LEU A 665 18.49 21.71 -16.97
N ARG A 666 17.43 20.91 -16.87
CA ARG A 666 16.05 21.41 -16.75
C ARG A 666 15.89 22.31 -15.53
N TYR A 667 16.41 21.89 -14.37
CA TYR A 667 16.40 22.67 -13.14
C TYR A 667 17.17 24.00 -13.28
N VAL A 668 18.36 23.98 -13.88
CA VAL A 668 19.14 25.20 -14.14
C VAL A 668 18.39 26.13 -15.10
N CYS A 669 17.87 25.62 -16.21
CA CYS A 669 17.09 26.40 -17.16
C CYS A 669 15.86 27.04 -16.48
N PHE A 670 15.17 26.30 -15.63
CA PHE A 670 14.05 26.81 -14.84
C PHE A 670 14.43 28.03 -14.00
N TRP A 671 15.52 27.91 -13.22
CA TRP A 671 15.99 29.03 -12.39
C TRP A 671 16.55 30.20 -13.20
N LEU A 672 17.22 29.94 -14.32
CA LEU A 672 17.69 31.00 -15.22
C LEU A 672 16.54 31.85 -15.75
N VAL A 673 15.40 31.24 -16.10
CA VAL A 673 14.20 31.97 -16.53
C VAL A 673 13.62 32.80 -15.39
N ILE A 674 13.51 32.23 -14.17
CA ILE A 674 13.05 32.96 -12.98
C ILE A 674 13.94 34.18 -12.72
N PHE A 675 15.26 33.98 -12.70
CA PHE A 675 16.21 35.04 -12.45
C PHE A 675 16.20 36.10 -13.54
N ALA A 676 16.09 35.72 -14.81
CA ALA A 676 15.95 36.68 -15.91
C ALA A 676 14.72 37.57 -15.71
N CYS A 677 13.55 36.99 -15.47
CA CYS A 677 12.31 37.75 -15.22
C CYS A 677 12.42 38.64 -13.97
N LYS A 678 12.90 38.08 -12.85
CA LYS A 678 13.07 38.79 -11.58
C LYS A 678 14.00 39.99 -11.72
N PHE A 679 15.19 39.82 -12.29
CA PHE A 679 16.19 40.90 -12.32
C PHE A 679 15.87 41.97 -13.36
N ILE A 680 15.20 41.62 -14.47
CA ILE A 680 14.65 42.60 -15.41
C ILE A 680 13.57 43.43 -14.70
N PHE A 681 12.63 42.77 -14.01
CA PHE A 681 11.58 43.44 -13.24
C PHE A 681 12.17 44.36 -12.17
N ALA A 682 13.13 43.87 -11.38
CA ALA A 682 13.82 44.63 -10.34
C ALA A 682 14.55 45.86 -10.92
N TYR A 683 15.25 45.70 -12.05
CA TYR A 683 15.97 46.82 -12.65
C TYR A 683 15.02 47.93 -13.12
N PHE A 684 14.02 47.58 -13.92
CA PHE A 684 13.16 48.59 -14.57
C PHE A 684 12.11 49.19 -13.64
N LEU A 685 11.52 48.41 -12.72
CA LEU A 685 10.39 48.85 -11.91
C LEU A 685 10.74 49.13 -10.44
N GLN A 686 11.81 48.54 -9.90
CA GLN A 686 12.20 48.77 -8.51
C GLN A 686 13.36 49.77 -8.41
N ILE A 687 14.48 49.51 -9.07
CA ILE A 687 15.74 50.24 -8.85
C ILE A 687 15.80 51.53 -9.68
N ARG A 688 15.62 51.46 -11.00
CA ARG A 688 15.78 52.62 -11.90
C ARG A 688 14.86 53.81 -11.54
N PRO A 689 13.59 53.63 -11.16
CA PRO A 689 12.71 54.74 -10.79
C PRO A 689 13.16 55.48 -9.52
N LEU A 690 13.86 54.80 -8.61
CA LEU A 690 14.35 55.39 -7.36
C LEU A 690 15.60 56.25 -7.53
N VAL A 691 16.37 56.06 -8.59
CA VAL A 691 17.64 56.78 -8.81
C VAL A 691 17.43 58.29 -8.87
N LYS A 692 16.47 58.76 -9.67
CA LYS A 692 16.18 60.21 -9.82
C LYS A 692 15.73 60.85 -8.50
N PRO A 693 14.72 60.33 -7.78
CA PRO A 693 14.37 60.80 -6.45
C PRO A 693 15.55 60.80 -5.47
N THR A 694 16.37 59.74 -5.50
CA THR A 694 17.53 59.62 -4.59
C THR A 694 18.55 60.72 -4.85
N ASN A 695 18.91 60.97 -6.11
CA ASN A 695 19.83 62.05 -6.48
C ASN A 695 19.28 63.43 -6.07
N VAL A 696 17.97 63.64 -6.21
CA VAL A 696 17.30 64.88 -5.78
C VAL A 696 17.37 65.05 -4.27
N ILE A 697 17.04 64.00 -3.48
CA ILE A 697 17.07 64.04 -2.01
C ILE A 697 18.49 64.26 -1.47
N VAL A 698 19.49 63.57 -2.03
CA VAL A 698 20.90 63.72 -1.64
C VAL A 698 21.45 65.11 -2.00
N GLY A 699 20.95 65.71 -3.08
CA GLY A 699 21.31 67.08 -3.49
C GLY A 699 20.81 68.19 -2.56
N MET A 700 19.82 67.93 -1.69
CA MET A 700 19.24 68.93 -0.78
C MET A 700 20.13 69.12 0.47
N ARG A 701 20.95 70.18 0.51
CA ARG A 701 21.94 70.35 1.59
C ARG A 701 21.49 71.10 2.85
N ASN A 702 20.24 71.56 2.97
CA ASN A 702 19.76 72.35 4.13
C ASN A 702 18.28 72.10 4.48
N LEU A 703 17.91 70.86 4.83
CA LEU A 703 16.54 70.53 5.28
C LEU A 703 16.43 70.58 6.82
N ARG A 704 15.54 71.41 7.35
CA ARG A 704 15.24 71.49 8.79
C ARG A 704 14.10 70.50 9.10
N TYR A 705 14.44 69.29 9.53
CA TYR A 705 13.45 68.28 9.94
C TYR A 705 12.68 68.73 11.19
N SER A 706 11.37 68.49 11.24
CA SER A 706 10.54 68.83 12.41
C SER A 706 10.73 67.87 13.59
N TRP A 707 11.20 66.64 13.32
CA TRP A 707 11.45 65.61 14.32
C TRP A 707 12.76 65.85 15.10
N HIS A 708 12.73 65.60 16.41
CA HIS A 708 13.76 66.01 17.37
C HIS A 708 15.10 65.25 17.26
N ASP A 709 16.15 65.96 17.65
CA ASP A 709 17.62 65.79 17.58
C ASP A 709 18.30 64.41 17.44
N PHE A 710 17.66 63.26 17.66
CA PHE A 710 18.34 61.95 17.58
C PHE A 710 18.61 61.50 16.13
N VAL A 711 17.88 62.07 15.18
CA VAL A 711 17.82 61.60 13.78
C VAL A 711 18.28 62.66 12.76
N SER A 712 18.25 63.95 13.10
CA SER A 712 18.32 65.03 12.11
C SER A 712 19.64 65.82 12.07
N LYS A 713 20.41 65.87 13.17
CA LYS A 713 21.73 66.54 13.15
C LYS A 713 22.75 65.68 12.40
N ASN A 714 23.38 66.24 11.37
CA ASN A 714 24.44 65.62 10.55
C ASN A 714 24.09 64.38 9.70
N ASN A 715 22.81 64.05 9.51
CA ASN A 715 22.43 62.80 8.81
C ASN A 715 22.42 62.89 7.26
N SER A 716 22.75 64.04 6.66
CA SER A 716 22.82 64.21 5.18
C SER A 716 21.65 63.58 4.39
N ASN A 717 20.42 63.64 4.93
CA ASN A 717 19.20 63.03 4.41
C ASN A 717 19.22 61.49 4.23
N ALA A 718 20.20 60.78 4.81
CA ALA A 718 20.39 59.35 4.62
C ALA A 718 19.21 58.51 5.16
N LEU A 719 18.60 58.91 6.28
CA LEU A 719 17.42 58.21 6.79
C LEU A 719 16.22 58.35 5.84
N THR A 720 16.03 59.52 5.21
CA THR A 720 14.96 59.72 4.21
C THR A 720 15.18 58.83 3.00
N VAL A 721 16.42 58.70 2.52
CA VAL A 721 16.77 57.74 1.47
C VAL A 721 16.48 56.31 1.92
N LEU A 722 16.88 55.93 3.14
CA LEU A 722 16.59 54.60 3.69
C LEU A 722 15.09 54.31 3.73
N SER A 723 14.26 55.25 4.18
CA SER A 723 12.81 55.08 4.25
C SER A 723 12.15 54.90 2.87
N VAL A 724 12.70 55.52 1.83
CA VAL A 724 12.22 55.34 0.44
C VAL A 724 12.67 54.01 -0.15
N TRP A 725 13.90 53.57 0.14
CA TRP A 725 14.45 52.33 -0.40
C TRP A 725 13.99 51.07 0.36
N ALA A 726 13.75 51.15 1.67
CA ALA A 726 13.47 49.98 2.50
C ALA A 726 12.25 49.14 2.03
N PRO A 727 11.09 49.74 1.68
CA PRO A 727 9.97 48.96 1.13
C PRO A 727 10.31 48.28 -0.20
N VAL A 728 11.08 48.95 -1.06
CA VAL A 728 11.46 48.42 -2.38
C VAL A 728 12.47 47.28 -2.25
N VAL A 729 13.42 47.38 -1.31
CA VAL A 729 14.35 46.29 -0.98
C VAL A 729 13.61 45.10 -0.39
N ALA A 730 12.59 45.32 0.45
CA ALA A 730 11.76 44.24 0.96
C ALA A 730 11.00 43.51 -0.16
N ILE A 731 10.41 44.25 -1.11
CA ILE A 731 9.76 43.67 -2.29
C ILE A 731 10.77 42.91 -3.16
N TYR A 732 11.98 43.46 -3.36
CA TYR A 732 13.06 42.78 -4.08
C TYR A 732 13.44 41.43 -3.46
N ILE A 733 13.37 41.29 -2.14
CA ILE A 733 13.65 40.00 -1.48
C ILE A 733 12.46 39.04 -1.68
N MET A 734 11.23 39.53 -1.59
CA MET A 734 10.01 38.69 -1.67
C MET A 734 9.61 38.26 -3.08
N ASP A 735 9.91 39.07 -4.12
CA ASP A 735 9.40 38.85 -5.47
C ASP A 735 9.88 37.53 -6.12
N ILE A 736 10.97 36.92 -5.63
CA ILE A 736 11.47 35.62 -6.10
C ILE A 736 10.41 34.53 -5.92
N HIS A 737 9.63 34.61 -4.83
CA HIS A 737 8.56 33.67 -4.56
C HIS A 737 7.41 33.83 -5.57
N ILE A 738 7.11 35.07 -5.98
CA ILE A 738 6.04 35.35 -6.96
C ILE A 738 6.41 34.74 -8.31
N TRP A 739 7.62 35.00 -8.81
CA TRP A 739 8.10 34.45 -10.08
C TRP A 739 8.21 32.93 -10.05
N TYR A 740 8.68 32.36 -8.93
CA TYR A 740 8.71 30.92 -8.73
C TYR A 740 7.30 30.31 -8.79
N THR A 741 6.32 30.87 -8.07
CA THR A 741 4.95 30.35 -8.03
C THR A 741 4.28 30.40 -9.41
N LEU A 742 4.45 31.51 -10.14
CA LEU A 742 3.89 31.64 -11.51
C LEU A 742 4.52 30.64 -12.49
N LEU A 743 5.84 30.53 -12.52
CA LEU A 743 6.52 29.63 -13.46
C LEU A 743 6.30 28.16 -13.08
N SER A 744 6.26 27.84 -11.78
CA SER A 744 5.96 26.49 -11.29
C SER A 744 4.53 26.07 -11.66
N ALA A 745 3.56 26.96 -11.56
CA ALA A 745 2.19 26.69 -12.01
C ALA A 745 2.12 26.47 -13.53
N LEU A 746 2.84 27.28 -14.32
CA LEU A 746 2.88 27.12 -15.78
C LEU A 746 3.53 25.79 -16.20
N ILE A 747 4.71 25.48 -15.68
CA ILE A 747 5.44 24.26 -16.02
C ILE A 747 4.73 23.04 -15.46
N GLY A 748 4.22 23.11 -14.23
CA GLY A 748 3.38 22.06 -13.64
C GLY A 748 2.14 21.79 -14.50
N GLY A 749 1.48 22.83 -15.01
CA GLY A 749 0.37 22.70 -15.96
C GLY A 749 0.78 22.05 -17.28
N LEU A 750 1.92 22.44 -17.86
CA LEU A 750 2.43 21.84 -19.10
C LEU A 750 2.84 20.37 -18.92
N MET A 751 3.52 20.05 -17.81
CA MET A 751 3.88 18.68 -17.45
C MET A 751 2.63 17.84 -17.20
N GLY A 752 1.63 18.40 -16.52
CA GLY A 752 0.32 17.78 -16.34
C GLY A 752 -0.35 17.45 -17.67
N ALA A 753 -0.39 18.41 -18.60
CA ALA A 753 -0.96 18.21 -19.93
C ALA A 753 -0.18 17.14 -20.74
N ARG A 754 1.16 17.15 -20.69
CA ARG A 754 2.00 16.15 -21.35
C ARG A 754 1.77 14.74 -20.80
N ALA A 755 1.56 14.62 -19.49
CA ALA A 755 1.25 13.36 -18.82
C ALA A 755 -0.24 12.96 -18.94
N ARG A 756 -1.04 13.71 -19.72
CA ARG A 756 -2.49 13.51 -19.89
C ARG A 756 -3.25 13.49 -18.56
N LEU A 757 -2.76 14.24 -17.57
CA LEU A 757 -3.42 14.40 -16.28
C LEU A 757 -4.73 15.20 -16.48
N GLY A 758 -5.85 14.53 -16.22
CA GLY A 758 -7.18 15.07 -16.44
C GLY A 758 -7.59 15.14 -17.92
N GLU A 759 -7.28 14.12 -18.72
CA GLU A 759 -7.96 13.89 -20.01
C GLU A 759 -9.44 13.52 -19.80
N ILE A 760 -9.74 12.83 -18.69
CA ILE A 760 -11.11 12.55 -18.20
C ILE A 760 -11.29 13.28 -16.86
N ARG A 761 -12.06 14.38 -16.86
CA ARG A 761 -12.34 15.20 -15.64
C ARG A 761 -13.81 15.24 -15.23
N THR A 762 -14.67 14.66 -16.04
CA THR A 762 -16.12 14.73 -15.88
C THR A 762 -16.73 13.42 -16.33
N ILE A 763 -17.81 13.03 -15.66
CA ILE A 763 -18.62 11.88 -16.02
C ILE A 763 -19.07 11.86 -17.49
N GLU A 764 -19.31 13.02 -18.11
CA GLU A 764 -19.64 13.11 -19.55
C GLU A 764 -18.50 12.67 -20.46
N MET A 765 -17.26 13.02 -20.11
CA MET A 765 -16.07 12.58 -20.83
C MET A 765 -15.80 11.08 -20.60
N LEU A 766 -16.11 10.58 -19.40
CA LEU A 766 -16.07 9.14 -19.10
C LEU A 766 -17.05 8.38 -20.00
N HIS A 767 -18.27 8.88 -20.16
CA HIS A 767 -19.28 8.26 -21.03
C HIS A 767 -18.84 8.21 -22.49
N LYS A 768 -18.32 9.32 -23.03
CA LYS A 768 -17.90 9.41 -24.43
C LYS A 768 -16.73 8.50 -24.77
N ARG A 769 -15.88 8.16 -23.80
CA ARG A 769 -14.66 7.37 -24.03
C ARG A 769 -14.77 5.93 -23.55
N PHE A 770 -15.91 5.52 -23.02
CA PHE A 770 -16.03 4.23 -22.36
C PHE A 770 -15.67 3.05 -23.29
N GLU A 771 -15.99 3.14 -24.58
CA GLU A 771 -15.65 2.11 -25.57
C GLU A 771 -14.14 1.88 -25.70
N SER A 772 -13.33 2.92 -25.47
CA SER A 772 -11.87 2.82 -25.51
C SER A 772 -11.24 2.24 -24.24
N PHE A 773 -12.00 2.07 -23.15
CA PHE A 773 -11.46 1.60 -21.86
C PHE A 773 -10.95 0.16 -21.91
N PRO A 774 -11.67 -0.82 -22.49
CA PRO A 774 -11.16 -2.20 -22.57
C PRO A 774 -9.84 -2.28 -23.35
N ALA A 775 -9.72 -1.54 -24.47
CA ALA A 775 -8.50 -1.50 -25.27
C ALA A 775 -7.34 -0.85 -24.48
N ALA A 776 -7.58 0.25 -23.79
CA ALA A 776 -6.58 0.91 -22.95
C ALA A 776 -6.14 0.02 -21.77
N PHE A 777 -7.09 -0.68 -21.14
CA PHE A 777 -6.84 -1.63 -20.06
C PHE A 777 -5.96 -2.79 -20.53
N VAL A 778 -6.29 -3.44 -21.64
CA VAL A 778 -5.49 -4.55 -22.19
C VAL A 778 -4.11 -4.06 -22.62
N LYS A 779 -4.01 -2.88 -23.22
CA LYS A 779 -2.72 -2.30 -23.62
C LYS A 779 -1.80 -2.11 -22.42
N ASN A 780 -2.28 -1.51 -21.34
CA ASN A 780 -1.44 -1.03 -20.26
C ASN A 780 -1.32 -1.98 -19.05
N LEU A 781 -2.41 -2.68 -18.68
CA LEU A 781 -2.49 -3.45 -17.44
C LEU A 781 -2.43 -4.98 -17.64
N VAL A 782 -2.60 -5.48 -18.88
CA VAL A 782 -2.54 -6.92 -19.16
C VAL A 782 -1.14 -7.32 -19.64
N SER A 783 -0.60 -8.37 -19.02
CA SER A 783 0.76 -8.84 -19.29
C SER A 783 0.93 -9.32 -20.75
N PRO A 784 2.12 -9.16 -21.36
CA PRO A 784 2.41 -9.66 -22.70
C PRO A 784 2.27 -11.18 -22.86
N GLN A 785 2.43 -11.95 -21.78
CA GLN A 785 2.27 -13.41 -21.81
C GLN A 785 0.81 -13.82 -21.97
N THR A 786 -0.11 -13.12 -21.29
CA THR A 786 -1.56 -13.29 -21.48
C THR A 786 -2.00 -12.86 -22.87
N LYS A 787 -1.32 -11.88 -23.49
CA LYS A 787 -1.55 -11.46 -24.88
C LYS A 787 -1.12 -12.51 -25.93
N ARG A 788 -0.29 -13.49 -25.56
CA ARG A 788 0.23 -14.56 -26.45
C ARG A 788 -0.59 -15.85 -26.44
N MET A 789 -1.57 -16.01 -25.54
CA MET A 789 -2.62 -17.02 -25.74
C MET A 789 -3.40 -16.64 -27.01
N PRO A 790 -3.80 -17.60 -27.86
CA PRO A 790 -3.80 -17.43 -29.32
C PRO A 790 -4.69 -16.27 -29.79
N ILE A 791 -4.07 -15.13 -30.11
CA ILE A 791 -4.66 -14.00 -30.87
C ILE A 791 -3.65 -13.55 -31.94
N GLU A 792 -2.87 -14.49 -32.50
CA GLU A 792 -2.03 -14.23 -33.67
C GLU A 792 -2.24 -15.36 -34.67
N GLY A 793 -3.01 -15.10 -35.74
CA GLY A 793 -3.09 -16.08 -36.84
C GLY A 793 -4.18 -15.91 -37.89
N GLN A 794 -5.25 -15.13 -37.68
CA GLN A 794 -6.28 -14.90 -38.70
C GLN A 794 -6.64 -13.43 -38.75
N GLN A 795 -6.94 -12.90 -39.95
CA GLN A 795 -7.59 -11.61 -40.12
C GLN A 795 -8.90 -11.66 -39.33
N GLN A 796 -8.87 -11.24 -38.07
CA GLN A 796 -10.03 -11.22 -37.19
C GLN A 796 -10.77 -9.92 -37.41
N ASP A 797 -12.09 -10.03 -37.50
CA ASP A 797 -12.99 -8.89 -37.54
C ASP A 797 -12.80 -8.02 -36.28
N GLU A 798 -12.75 -6.68 -36.45
CA GLU A 798 -12.54 -5.73 -35.35
C GLU A 798 -13.54 -5.91 -34.20
N GLU A 799 -14.77 -6.38 -34.50
CA GLU A 799 -15.81 -6.67 -33.51
C GLU A 799 -15.47 -7.84 -32.59
N GLU A 800 -14.80 -8.90 -33.09
CA GLU A 800 -14.39 -10.05 -32.26
C GLU A 800 -13.27 -9.66 -31.28
N MET A 801 -12.34 -8.83 -31.73
CA MET A 801 -11.26 -8.31 -30.89
C MET A 801 -11.79 -7.39 -29.79
N ASN A 802 -12.73 -6.48 -30.12
CA ASN A 802 -13.37 -5.61 -29.14
C ASN A 802 -14.14 -6.40 -28.08
N LYS A 803 -14.83 -7.48 -28.48
CA LYS A 803 -15.51 -8.39 -27.56
C LYS A 803 -14.53 -9.13 -26.65
N ALA A 804 -13.41 -9.61 -27.18
CA ALA A 804 -12.36 -10.24 -26.38
C ALA A 804 -11.82 -9.27 -25.33
N TYR A 805 -11.52 -8.02 -25.70
CA TYR A 805 -11.05 -7.00 -24.75
C TYR A 805 -12.10 -6.65 -23.69
N ALA A 806 -13.37 -6.50 -24.07
CA ALA A 806 -14.46 -6.25 -23.13
C ALA A 806 -14.64 -7.41 -22.14
N SER A 807 -14.45 -8.66 -22.59
CA SER A 807 -14.53 -9.84 -21.72
C SER A 807 -13.42 -9.87 -20.66
N ILE A 808 -12.21 -9.41 -20.99
CA ILE A 808 -11.08 -9.30 -20.06
C ILE A 808 -11.29 -8.13 -19.08
N PHE A 809 -11.87 -7.02 -19.55
CA PHE A 809 -12.10 -5.82 -18.75
C PHE A 809 -13.27 -5.96 -17.76
N SER A 810 -14.35 -6.65 -18.17
CA SER A 810 -15.61 -6.70 -17.41
C SER A 810 -15.50 -7.20 -15.95
N PRO A 811 -14.72 -8.25 -15.62
CA PRO A 811 -14.61 -8.72 -14.24
C PRO A 811 -13.94 -7.67 -13.36
N PHE A 812 -12.89 -7.02 -13.87
CA PHE A 812 -12.15 -5.98 -13.14
C PHE A 812 -13.01 -4.74 -12.89
N TRP A 813 -13.71 -4.25 -13.91
CA TRP A 813 -14.65 -3.15 -13.76
C TRP A 813 -15.75 -3.46 -12.74
N ASN A 814 -16.34 -4.66 -12.82
CA ASN A 814 -17.41 -5.06 -11.91
C ASN A 814 -16.93 -5.18 -10.46
N GLU A 815 -15.70 -5.61 -10.20
CA GLU A 815 -15.14 -5.60 -8.84
C GLU A 815 -14.96 -4.17 -8.30
N ILE A 816 -14.57 -3.20 -9.13
CA ILE A 816 -14.55 -1.79 -8.72
C ILE A 816 -15.96 -1.32 -8.35
N ILE A 817 -16.97 -1.63 -9.16
CA ILE A 817 -18.35 -1.23 -8.88
C ILE A 817 -18.88 -1.91 -7.62
N LYS A 818 -18.56 -3.19 -7.40
CA LYS A 818 -18.91 -3.91 -6.16
C LYS A 818 -18.23 -3.30 -4.94
N SER A 819 -16.95 -2.96 -5.02
CA SER A 819 -16.23 -2.26 -3.94
C SER A 819 -16.88 -0.90 -3.63
N LEU A 820 -17.25 -0.11 -4.64
CA LEU A 820 -18.00 1.14 -4.44
C LEU A 820 -19.36 0.89 -3.77
N ARG A 821 -19.98 -0.27 -4.02
CA ARG A 821 -21.23 -0.67 -3.37
C ARG A 821 -21.01 -1.13 -1.93
N GLU A 822 -19.96 -1.91 -1.66
CA GLU A 822 -19.57 -2.37 -0.33
C GLU A 822 -19.21 -1.22 0.61
N GLU A 823 -18.57 -0.17 0.06
CA GLU A 823 -18.29 1.09 0.76
C GLU A 823 -19.50 2.06 0.82
N ASP A 824 -20.70 1.62 0.41
CA ASP A 824 -21.95 2.39 0.41
C ASP A 824 -21.92 3.72 -0.40
N TYR A 825 -21.03 3.87 -1.39
CA TYR A 825 -21.02 5.05 -2.26
C TYR A 825 -22.11 5.05 -3.34
N ILE A 826 -22.54 3.87 -3.76
CA ILE A 826 -23.56 3.69 -4.80
C ILE A 826 -24.68 2.77 -4.29
N SER A 827 -25.89 2.95 -4.81
CA SER A 827 -27.03 2.08 -4.50
C SER A 827 -27.00 0.76 -5.28
N ASN A 828 -27.75 -0.25 -4.84
CA ASN A 828 -27.94 -1.51 -5.60
C ASN A 828 -28.44 -1.25 -7.03
N ARG A 829 -29.28 -0.22 -7.22
CA ARG A 829 -29.78 0.18 -8.54
C ARG A 829 -28.67 0.76 -9.40
N GLU A 830 -27.82 1.63 -8.85
CA GLU A 830 -26.67 2.19 -9.59
C GLU A 830 -25.63 1.13 -9.91
N MET A 831 -25.41 0.16 -9.02
CA MET A 831 -24.57 -1.00 -9.29
C MET A 831 -25.09 -1.79 -10.49
N ASP A 832 -26.39 -2.14 -10.50
CA ASP A 832 -27.02 -2.85 -11.64
C ASP A 832 -26.88 -2.06 -12.97
N LEU A 833 -26.84 -0.72 -12.92
CA LEU A 833 -26.67 0.12 -14.10
C LEU A 833 -25.23 0.21 -14.58
N LEU A 834 -24.25 0.24 -13.66
CA LEU A 834 -22.83 0.42 -13.93
C LEU A 834 -22.11 -0.89 -14.31
N CYS A 835 -22.60 -2.04 -13.84
CA CYS A 835 -22.00 -3.34 -14.13
C CYS A 835 -22.06 -3.68 -15.63
N ILE A 836 -20.98 -4.28 -16.13
CA ILE A 836 -20.85 -4.79 -17.49
C ILE A 836 -21.15 -6.29 -17.48
N PRO A 837 -21.96 -6.83 -18.40
CA PRO A 837 -22.08 -8.28 -18.58
C PRO A 837 -20.72 -8.92 -18.87
N SER A 838 -20.56 -10.21 -18.57
CA SER A 838 -19.28 -10.91 -18.71
C SER A 838 -18.76 -10.98 -20.16
N ASN A 839 -19.61 -10.67 -21.15
CA ASN A 839 -19.31 -10.71 -22.59
C ASN A 839 -18.75 -12.07 -23.08
N SER A 840 -18.82 -13.11 -22.26
CA SER A 840 -18.41 -14.50 -22.55
C SER A 840 -19.57 -15.36 -23.05
N GLY A 841 -20.78 -14.79 -23.11
CA GLY A 841 -21.99 -15.46 -23.57
C GLY A 841 -22.08 -15.62 -25.10
N SER A 842 -23.16 -16.27 -25.52
CA SER A 842 -23.40 -16.68 -26.92
C SER A 842 -23.68 -15.54 -27.91
N LEU A 843 -23.94 -14.31 -27.44
CA LEU A 843 -24.20 -13.15 -28.30
C LEU A 843 -22.90 -12.69 -28.96
N ARG A 844 -22.88 -12.47 -30.28
CA ARG A 844 -21.67 -12.04 -31.02
C ARG A 844 -21.28 -10.57 -30.84
N LEU A 845 -22.05 -9.80 -30.06
CA LEU A 845 -21.84 -8.36 -29.83
C LEU A 845 -21.29 -8.07 -28.43
N VAL A 846 -20.72 -6.87 -28.26
CA VAL A 846 -20.33 -6.33 -26.96
C VAL A 846 -21.55 -5.77 -26.25
N GLN A 847 -21.84 -6.29 -25.06
CA GLN A 847 -22.88 -5.77 -24.18
C GLN A 847 -22.29 -4.70 -23.27
N TRP A 848 -22.66 -3.44 -23.54
CA TRP A 848 -22.23 -2.28 -22.77
C TRP A 848 -23.06 -2.10 -21.48
N PRO A 849 -22.56 -1.41 -20.45
CA PRO A 849 -23.32 -1.19 -19.22
C PRO A 849 -24.58 -0.33 -19.46
N LEU A 850 -25.64 -0.58 -18.68
CA LEU A 850 -26.97 0.01 -18.94
C LEU A 850 -27.00 1.54 -18.84
N PHE A 851 -26.12 2.15 -18.05
CA PHE A 851 -26.07 3.61 -17.96
C PHE A 851 -25.74 4.27 -19.31
N LEU A 852 -24.92 3.64 -20.17
CA LEU A 852 -24.62 4.15 -21.52
C LEU A 852 -25.78 3.96 -22.50
N LEU A 853 -26.52 2.87 -22.33
CA LEU A 853 -27.62 2.47 -23.21
C LEU A 853 -28.97 3.08 -22.80
N SER A 854 -29.06 3.66 -21.60
CA SER A 854 -30.30 4.21 -21.06
C SER A 854 -30.96 5.23 -22.00
N SER A 855 -32.29 5.12 -22.16
CA SER A 855 -33.11 5.94 -23.08
C SER A 855 -32.76 5.86 -24.58
N LYS A 856 -31.71 5.14 -25.00
CA LYS A 856 -31.31 5.02 -26.42
C LYS A 856 -32.33 4.26 -27.26
N ILE A 857 -32.96 3.22 -26.71
CA ILE A 857 -34.05 2.51 -27.40
C ILE A 857 -35.24 3.43 -27.65
N LEU A 858 -35.63 4.24 -26.65
CA LEU A 858 -36.75 5.18 -26.79
C LEU A 858 -36.45 6.23 -27.86
N LEU A 859 -35.23 6.76 -27.88
CA LEU A 859 -34.77 7.68 -28.93
C LEU A 859 -34.76 7.02 -30.32
N ALA A 860 -34.27 5.79 -30.43
CA ALA A 860 -34.29 5.03 -31.68
C ALA A 860 -35.73 4.79 -32.17
N MET A 861 -36.68 4.59 -31.25
CA MET A 861 -38.09 4.45 -31.59
C MET A 861 -38.70 5.76 -32.08
N ASP A 862 -38.40 6.90 -31.45
CA ASP A 862 -38.88 8.21 -31.91
C ASP A 862 -38.36 8.48 -33.34
N LEU A 863 -37.08 8.20 -33.60
CA LEU A 863 -36.50 8.28 -34.95
C LEU A 863 -37.18 7.33 -35.95
N ALA A 864 -37.59 6.14 -35.50
CA ALA A 864 -38.26 5.15 -36.34
C ALA A 864 -39.73 5.55 -36.63
N LEU A 865 -40.42 6.20 -35.68
CA LEU A 865 -41.78 6.72 -35.85
C LEU A 865 -41.83 7.91 -36.81
N ASP A 866 -40.82 8.77 -36.77
CA ASP A 866 -40.66 9.94 -37.64
C ASP A 866 -40.08 9.59 -39.02
N CYS A 867 -39.65 8.34 -39.22
CA CYS A 867 -39.02 7.91 -40.45
C CYS A 867 -40.02 7.82 -41.62
N LYS A 868 -39.75 8.58 -42.68
CA LYS A 868 -40.43 8.50 -43.98
C LYS A 868 -39.52 8.00 -45.10
N ASP A 869 -38.25 7.74 -44.78
CA ASP A 869 -37.16 7.46 -45.72
C ASP A 869 -36.87 5.95 -45.79
N THR A 870 -35.80 5.54 -46.50
CA THR A 870 -35.46 4.12 -46.70
C THR A 870 -34.85 3.47 -45.44
N GLN A 871 -34.82 2.13 -45.39
CA GLN A 871 -34.21 1.36 -44.28
C GLN A 871 -32.76 1.78 -44.02
N ARG A 872 -32.00 2.08 -45.09
CA ARG A 872 -30.60 2.50 -44.98
C ARG A 872 -30.46 3.87 -44.31
N ASP A 873 -31.35 4.81 -44.61
CA ASP A 873 -31.34 6.15 -44.01
C ASP A 873 -31.71 6.10 -42.53
N LEU A 874 -32.68 5.25 -42.16
CA LEU A 874 -33.04 5.01 -40.77
C LEU A 874 -31.86 4.42 -39.99
N TRP A 875 -31.23 3.37 -40.54
CA TRP A 875 -30.06 2.77 -39.90
C TRP A 875 -28.89 3.75 -39.81
N ALA A 876 -28.61 4.53 -40.85
CA ALA A 876 -27.57 5.55 -40.83
C ALA A 876 -27.81 6.64 -39.76
N ARG A 877 -29.08 7.01 -39.51
CA ARG A 877 -29.43 7.92 -38.39
C ARG A 877 -29.21 7.25 -37.04
N ILE A 878 -29.53 5.96 -36.91
CA ILE A 878 -29.33 5.20 -35.69
C ILE A 878 -27.83 5.02 -35.39
N SER A 879 -27.04 4.69 -36.41
CA SER A 879 -25.59 4.48 -36.30
C SER A 879 -24.77 5.76 -36.11
N ARG A 880 -25.39 6.96 -36.09
CA ARG A 880 -24.68 8.19 -35.67
C ARG A 880 -24.28 8.17 -34.20
N ASP A 881 -25.00 7.42 -33.38
CA ASP A 881 -24.70 7.20 -31.98
C ASP A 881 -24.32 5.71 -31.80
N GLU A 882 -23.03 5.46 -31.57
CA GLU A 882 -22.45 4.11 -31.49
C GLU A 882 -23.21 3.24 -30.49
N TYR A 883 -23.51 3.78 -29.30
CA TYR A 883 -24.26 3.08 -28.27
C TYR A 883 -25.74 2.85 -28.63
N MET A 884 -26.33 3.66 -29.51
CA MET A 884 -27.72 3.47 -29.94
C MET A 884 -27.86 2.31 -30.93
N ALA A 885 -26.90 2.14 -31.84
CA ALA A 885 -26.87 0.97 -32.72
C ALA A 885 -26.65 -0.32 -31.93
N ASP A 886 -25.75 -0.31 -30.94
CA ASP A 886 -25.52 -1.45 -30.04
C ASP A 886 -26.74 -1.75 -29.18
N ALA A 887 -27.41 -0.72 -28.66
CA ALA A 887 -28.66 -0.85 -27.91
C ALA A 887 -29.76 -1.58 -28.69
N VAL A 888 -29.96 -1.21 -29.96
CA VAL A 888 -30.97 -1.83 -30.83
C VAL A 888 -30.59 -3.28 -31.14
N ARG A 889 -29.32 -3.55 -31.48
CA ARG A 889 -28.81 -4.91 -31.73
C ARG A 889 -28.96 -5.80 -30.49
N GLU A 890 -28.53 -5.33 -29.31
CA GLU A 890 -28.64 -6.08 -28.06
C GLU A 890 -30.10 -6.38 -27.72
N CYS A 891 -31.01 -5.42 -27.89
CA CYS A 891 -32.44 -5.60 -27.63
C CYS A 891 -33.01 -6.71 -28.51
N TYR A 892 -32.74 -6.68 -29.82
CA TYR A 892 -33.22 -7.67 -30.78
C TYR A 892 -32.79 -9.10 -30.41
N TYR A 893 -31.48 -9.33 -30.23
CA TYR A 893 -30.98 -10.67 -29.92
C TYR A 893 -31.34 -11.14 -28.50
N SER A 894 -31.48 -10.22 -27.55
CA SER A 894 -31.93 -10.57 -26.19
C SER A 894 -33.39 -11.03 -26.19
N ILE A 895 -34.26 -10.37 -26.96
CA ILE A 895 -35.66 -10.78 -27.14
C ILE A 895 -35.72 -12.16 -27.80
N GLU A 896 -34.96 -12.39 -28.87
CA GLU A 896 -34.86 -13.69 -29.55
C GLU A 896 -34.49 -14.82 -28.57
N LYS A 897 -33.40 -14.63 -27.82
CA LYS A 897 -32.88 -15.62 -26.88
C LYS A 897 -33.85 -15.88 -25.72
N ILE A 898 -34.47 -14.84 -25.17
CA ILE A 898 -35.46 -14.99 -24.10
C ILE A 898 -36.69 -15.73 -24.61
N LEU A 899 -37.23 -15.37 -25.78
CA LEU A 899 -38.39 -16.04 -26.36
C LEU A 899 -38.11 -17.51 -26.69
N HIS A 900 -36.93 -17.85 -27.22
CA HIS A 900 -36.55 -19.25 -27.42
C HIS A 900 -36.49 -20.07 -26.13
N SER A 901 -36.14 -19.43 -25.01
CA SER A 901 -36.05 -20.11 -23.71
C SER A 901 -37.38 -20.29 -22.99
N LEU A 902 -38.38 -19.46 -23.29
CA LEU A 902 -39.66 -19.43 -22.60
C LEU A 902 -40.70 -20.38 -23.21
N VAL A 903 -40.53 -20.72 -24.49
CA VAL A 903 -41.59 -21.27 -25.33
C VAL A 903 -41.25 -22.66 -25.84
N ASP A 904 -42.20 -23.60 -25.71
CA ASP A 904 -42.04 -25.00 -26.11
C ASP A 904 -42.74 -25.35 -27.43
N SER A 905 -42.18 -26.30 -28.17
CA SER A 905 -42.81 -26.98 -29.33
C SER A 905 -43.38 -26.03 -30.40
N GLU A 906 -44.70 -25.91 -30.49
CA GLU A 906 -45.43 -25.10 -31.47
C GLU A 906 -45.06 -23.60 -31.37
N GLY A 907 -44.86 -23.07 -30.17
CA GLY A 907 -44.49 -21.67 -30.02
C GLY A 907 -43.02 -21.39 -30.35
N ARG A 908 -42.13 -22.39 -30.28
CA ARG A 908 -40.74 -22.25 -30.73
C ARG A 908 -40.66 -22.08 -32.25
N LEU A 909 -41.49 -22.81 -33.00
CA LEU A 909 -41.62 -22.66 -34.46
C LEU A 909 -42.06 -21.24 -34.84
N TRP A 910 -42.93 -20.61 -34.04
CA TRP A 910 -43.33 -19.22 -34.23
C TRP A 910 -42.15 -18.26 -34.07
N VAL A 911 -41.36 -18.40 -33.00
CA VAL A 911 -40.16 -17.56 -32.77
C VAL A 911 -39.15 -17.74 -33.91
N GLU A 912 -38.77 -18.99 -34.24
CA GLU A 912 -37.78 -19.29 -35.30
C GLU A 912 -38.19 -18.70 -36.66
N ARG A 913 -39.49 -18.80 -37.01
CA ARG A 913 -39.99 -18.30 -38.29
C ARG A 913 -40.02 -16.77 -38.33
N ILE A 914 -40.48 -16.10 -37.27
CA ILE A 914 -40.53 -14.62 -37.24
C ILE A 914 -39.13 -14.03 -37.37
N PHE A 915 -38.18 -14.50 -36.56
CA PHE A 915 -36.82 -13.97 -36.59
C PHE A 915 -36.13 -14.27 -37.93
N ARG A 916 -36.42 -15.41 -38.57
CA ARG A 916 -35.95 -15.70 -39.94
C ARG A 916 -36.47 -14.70 -40.97
N GLU A 917 -37.79 -14.44 -41.00
CA GLU A 917 -38.39 -13.48 -41.95
C GLU A 917 -37.89 -12.04 -41.73
N ILE A 918 -37.72 -11.64 -40.47
CA ILE A 918 -37.15 -10.33 -40.12
C ILE A 918 -35.70 -10.26 -40.61
N ASN A 919 -34.88 -11.29 -40.36
CA ASN A 919 -33.49 -11.33 -40.81
C ASN A 919 -33.36 -11.31 -42.34
N GLU A 920 -34.19 -12.08 -43.07
CA GLU A 920 -34.24 -12.06 -44.53
C GLU A 920 -34.67 -10.69 -45.07
N SER A 921 -35.64 -10.05 -44.41
CA SER A 921 -36.08 -8.69 -44.77
C SER A 921 -35.00 -7.62 -44.51
N ILE A 922 -34.21 -7.77 -43.44
CA ILE A 922 -33.07 -6.90 -43.16
C ILE A 922 -32.03 -7.01 -44.28
N LEU A 923 -31.69 -8.24 -44.70
CA LEU A 923 -30.73 -8.52 -45.78
C LEU A 923 -31.21 -7.98 -47.13
N ASN A 924 -32.50 -8.11 -47.43
CA ASN A 924 -33.11 -7.64 -48.68
C ASN A 924 -33.40 -6.13 -48.69
N GLY A 925 -33.23 -5.42 -47.57
CA GLY A 925 -33.48 -3.99 -47.45
C GLY A 925 -34.98 -3.61 -47.46
N SER A 926 -35.86 -4.56 -47.18
CA SER A 926 -37.32 -4.43 -47.27
C SER A 926 -38.02 -4.32 -45.91
N LEU A 927 -37.29 -4.07 -44.82
CA LEU A 927 -37.81 -4.08 -43.44
C LEU A 927 -39.04 -3.16 -43.24
N LEU A 928 -39.05 -1.99 -43.89
CA LEU A 928 -40.15 -1.01 -43.84
C LEU A 928 -41.43 -1.48 -44.55
N VAL A 929 -41.30 -2.46 -45.45
CA VAL A 929 -42.43 -3.08 -46.17
C VAL A 929 -42.94 -4.29 -45.38
N THR A 930 -42.03 -5.05 -44.78
CA THR A 930 -42.33 -6.23 -43.94
C THR A 930 -42.97 -5.86 -42.61
N LEU A 931 -42.54 -4.76 -41.97
CA LEU A 931 -42.96 -4.37 -40.61
C LEU A 931 -43.65 -3.01 -40.56
N ASN A 932 -44.77 -2.95 -39.85
CA ASN A 932 -45.40 -1.70 -39.45
C ASN A 932 -44.68 -1.10 -38.24
N ILE A 933 -43.63 -0.31 -38.48
CA ILE A 933 -42.78 0.30 -37.44
C ILE A 933 -43.59 1.12 -36.41
N LYS A 934 -44.74 1.70 -36.80
CA LYS A 934 -45.60 2.45 -35.89
C LYS A 934 -46.18 1.60 -34.74
N LYS A 935 -46.22 0.28 -34.92
CA LYS A 935 -46.70 -0.68 -33.92
C LYS A 935 -45.59 -1.26 -33.05
N LEU A 936 -44.32 -0.91 -33.29
CA LEU A 936 -43.18 -1.38 -32.51
C LEU A 936 -43.25 -0.94 -31.03
N SER A 937 -43.82 0.24 -30.77
CA SER A 937 -44.06 0.73 -29.39
C SER A 937 -45.04 -0.13 -28.62
N LEU A 938 -46.04 -0.69 -29.31
CA LEU A 938 -47.00 -1.61 -28.73
C LEU A 938 -46.31 -2.94 -28.38
N VAL A 939 -45.48 -3.47 -29.28
CA VAL A 939 -44.70 -4.70 -29.05
C VAL A 939 -43.79 -4.54 -27.82
N LEU A 940 -43.05 -3.44 -27.75
CA LEU A 940 -42.16 -3.17 -26.62
C LEU A 940 -42.92 -3.10 -25.30
N SER A 941 -44.09 -2.43 -25.27
CA SER A 941 -44.91 -2.33 -24.07
C SER A 941 -45.39 -3.69 -23.55
N ARG A 942 -45.80 -4.61 -24.46
CA ARG A 942 -46.21 -5.97 -24.10
C ARG A 942 -45.01 -6.80 -23.61
N PHE A 943 -43.84 -6.62 -24.24
CA PHE A 943 -42.62 -7.29 -23.83
C PHE A 943 -42.09 -6.80 -22.47
N THR A 944 -42.19 -5.50 -22.18
CA THR A 944 -41.85 -4.94 -20.87
C THR A 944 -42.74 -5.50 -19.77
N ALA A 945 -44.04 -5.69 -20.04
CA ALA A 945 -44.96 -6.35 -19.11
C ALA A 945 -44.57 -7.81 -18.85
N LEU A 946 -44.19 -8.56 -19.90
CA LEU A 946 -43.73 -9.95 -19.80
C LEU A 946 -42.45 -10.06 -18.95
N THR A 947 -41.41 -9.26 -19.25
CA THR A 947 -40.14 -9.29 -18.50
C THR A 947 -40.32 -8.88 -17.03
N GLY A 948 -41.23 -7.95 -16.72
CA GLY A 948 -41.54 -7.56 -15.34
C GLY A 948 -42.15 -8.70 -14.51
N LEU A 949 -42.89 -9.61 -15.14
CA LEU A 949 -43.41 -10.82 -14.50
C LEU A 949 -42.32 -11.86 -14.27
N LEU A 950 -41.42 -12.03 -15.24
CA LEU A 950 -40.34 -13.02 -15.22
C LEU A 950 -39.18 -12.67 -14.27
N THR A 951 -39.10 -11.42 -13.81
CA THR A 951 -38.05 -10.98 -12.87
C THR A 951 -38.31 -11.45 -11.43
N ARG A 952 -39.54 -11.89 -11.12
CA ARG A 952 -39.96 -12.37 -9.79
C ARG A 952 -39.78 -13.89 -9.66
N ASP A 953 -39.76 -14.41 -8.45
CA ASP A 953 -39.71 -15.86 -8.24
C ASP A 953 -41.05 -16.53 -8.66
N PRO A 954 -41.00 -17.76 -9.18
CA PRO A 954 -42.16 -18.38 -9.83
C PRO A 954 -43.26 -18.72 -8.82
N THR A 955 -44.43 -18.11 -9.00
CA THR A 955 -45.68 -18.54 -8.36
C THR A 955 -46.66 -19.05 -9.43
N PRO A 956 -47.59 -19.97 -9.09
CA PRO A 956 -48.55 -20.49 -10.06
C PRO A 956 -49.44 -19.40 -10.69
N GLU A 957 -49.66 -18.28 -9.99
CA GLU A 957 -50.37 -17.12 -10.51
C GLU A 957 -49.53 -16.32 -11.52
N LEU A 958 -48.24 -16.11 -11.22
CA LEU A 958 -47.31 -15.43 -12.13
C LEU A 958 -47.04 -16.25 -13.39
N ALA A 959 -47.01 -17.57 -13.30
CA ALA A 959 -46.86 -18.46 -14.46
C ALA A 959 -48.06 -18.33 -15.43
N ARG A 960 -49.29 -18.25 -14.91
CA ARG A 960 -50.49 -18.00 -15.73
C ARG A 960 -50.48 -16.58 -16.32
N GLY A 961 -50.06 -15.59 -15.52
CA GLY A 961 -49.92 -14.21 -15.98
C GLY A 961 -48.88 -14.06 -17.10
N ALA A 962 -47.74 -14.73 -16.99
CA ALA A 962 -46.69 -14.73 -18.00
C ALA A 962 -47.11 -15.48 -19.27
N ALA A 963 -47.80 -16.63 -19.15
CA ALA A 963 -48.39 -17.33 -20.29
C ALA A 963 -49.38 -16.44 -21.08
N LYS A 964 -50.24 -15.71 -20.36
CA LYS A 964 -51.12 -14.71 -20.96
C LYS A 964 -50.34 -13.57 -21.63
N ALA A 965 -49.30 -13.05 -20.98
CA ALA A 965 -48.48 -11.98 -21.55
C ALA A 965 -47.72 -12.40 -22.82
N VAL A 966 -47.27 -13.66 -22.92
CA VAL A 966 -46.70 -14.23 -24.15
C VAL A 966 -47.77 -14.33 -25.25
N TYR A 967 -48.99 -14.74 -24.92
CA TYR A 967 -50.10 -14.76 -25.87
C TYR A 967 -50.46 -13.36 -26.38
N ASP A 968 -50.56 -12.37 -25.49
CA ASP A 968 -50.82 -10.97 -25.85
C ASP A 968 -49.70 -10.40 -26.75
N LEU A 969 -48.44 -10.79 -26.49
CA LEU A 969 -47.31 -10.44 -27.33
C LEU A 969 -47.41 -11.10 -28.72
N TYR A 970 -47.77 -12.39 -28.77
CA TYR A 970 -48.00 -13.12 -30.02
C TYR A 970 -49.06 -12.45 -30.89
N GLU A 971 -50.19 -12.04 -30.31
CA GLU A 971 -51.25 -11.35 -31.06
C GLU A 971 -50.75 -10.03 -31.67
N VAL A 972 -50.10 -9.19 -30.86
CA VAL A 972 -49.60 -7.89 -31.33
C VAL A 972 -48.53 -8.07 -32.41
N VAL A 973 -47.55 -8.96 -32.19
CA VAL A 973 -46.46 -9.16 -33.17
C VAL A 973 -47.02 -9.74 -34.48
N THR A 974 -48.01 -10.63 -34.41
CA THR A 974 -48.44 -11.33 -35.63
C THR A 974 -49.58 -10.66 -36.38
N HIS A 975 -50.42 -9.89 -35.68
CA HIS A 975 -51.57 -9.22 -36.29
C HIS A 975 -51.37 -7.72 -36.48
N ASP A 976 -50.55 -7.05 -35.66
CA ASP A 976 -50.33 -5.61 -35.75
C ASP A 976 -48.97 -5.23 -36.33
N LEU A 977 -47.90 -6.00 -36.06
CA LEU A 977 -46.54 -5.66 -36.49
C LEU A 977 -46.21 -6.15 -37.92
N LEU A 978 -46.57 -7.38 -38.28
CA LEU A 978 -46.32 -7.92 -39.62
C LEU A 978 -47.31 -7.38 -40.67
N SER A 979 -46.83 -7.12 -41.88
CA SER A 979 -47.71 -6.77 -43.01
C SER A 979 -48.61 -7.94 -43.41
N SER A 980 -49.77 -7.61 -43.99
CA SER A 980 -50.81 -8.58 -44.40
C SER A 980 -50.31 -9.62 -45.40
N ASP A 981 -49.38 -9.25 -46.27
CA ASP A 981 -48.86 -10.11 -47.34
C ASP A 981 -48.02 -11.27 -46.78
N LEU A 982 -47.24 -11.02 -45.73
CA LEU A 982 -46.43 -12.05 -45.06
C LEU A 982 -47.27 -12.99 -44.19
N ARG A 983 -48.38 -12.50 -43.65
CA ARG A 983 -49.30 -13.29 -42.82
C ARG A 983 -49.97 -14.41 -43.63
N GLU A 984 -50.23 -14.18 -44.92
CA GLU A 984 -50.89 -15.13 -45.82
C GLU A 984 -49.92 -16.14 -46.45
N GLN A 985 -48.62 -15.84 -46.50
CA GLN A 985 -47.57 -16.70 -47.10
C GLN A 985 -46.94 -17.73 -46.15
N LEU A 986 -47.44 -17.85 -44.93
CA LEU A 986 -46.88 -18.74 -43.92
C LEU A 986 -47.61 -20.09 -43.90
N ASP A 987 -47.07 -21.14 -44.51
CA ASP A 987 -47.65 -22.51 -44.44
C ASP A 987 -47.77 -23.05 -43.01
N THR A 988 -46.88 -22.60 -42.11
CA THR A 988 -46.88 -22.92 -40.67
C THR A 988 -48.00 -22.22 -39.90
N TRP A 989 -48.66 -21.23 -40.53
CA TRP A 989 -49.76 -20.46 -39.95
C TRP A 989 -50.97 -21.34 -39.66
N ASN A 990 -51.24 -22.35 -40.50
CA ASN A 990 -52.33 -23.30 -40.26
C ASN A 990 -52.10 -24.15 -38.99
N ILE A 991 -50.84 -24.48 -38.69
CA ILE A 991 -50.46 -25.23 -37.48
C ILE A 991 -50.64 -24.35 -36.23
N LEU A 992 -50.16 -23.10 -36.28
CA LEU A 992 -50.27 -22.15 -35.19
C LEU A 992 -51.72 -21.69 -34.97
N ALA A 993 -52.50 -21.48 -36.04
CA ALA A 993 -53.91 -21.12 -35.97
C ALA A 993 -54.76 -22.26 -35.41
N LYS A 994 -54.45 -23.52 -35.76
CA LYS A 994 -55.08 -24.69 -35.15
C LYS A 994 -54.76 -24.80 -33.65
N ALA A 995 -53.49 -24.63 -33.27
CA ALA A 995 -53.08 -24.61 -31.87
C ALA A 995 -53.71 -23.47 -31.06
N ARG A 996 -53.92 -22.29 -31.68
CA ARG A 996 -54.62 -21.14 -31.12
C ARG A 996 -56.10 -21.46 -30.88
N ASN A 997 -56.80 -21.99 -31.88
CA ASN A 997 -58.23 -22.31 -31.80
C ASN A 997 -58.53 -23.42 -30.78
N GLU A 998 -57.57 -24.33 -30.56
CA GLU A 998 -57.66 -25.40 -29.56
C GLU A 998 -57.18 -24.96 -28.16
N GLY A 999 -56.76 -23.70 -27.97
CA GLY A 999 -56.28 -23.18 -26.68
C GLY A 999 -54.98 -23.82 -26.18
N ARG A 1000 -54.24 -24.51 -27.06
CA ARG A 1000 -53.00 -25.23 -26.72
C ARG A 1000 -51.77 -24.30 -26.75
N LEU A 1001 -51.81 -23.25 -27.56
CA LEU A 1001 -50.72 -22.29 -27.75
C LEU A 1001 -50.41 -21.51 -26.46
N PHE A 1002 -49.17 -21.61 -25.96
CA PHE A 1002 -48.67 -20.98 -24.72
C PHE A 1002 -49.39 -21.38 -23.42
N SER A 1003 -50.08 -22.53 -23.40
CA SER A 1003 -50.77 -23.03 -22.19
C SER A 1003 -49.81 -23.42 -21.04
N ARG A 1004 -48.55 -23.76 -21.39
CA ARG A 1004 -47.42 -23.95 -20.48
C ARG A 1004 -46.24 -23.13 -21.00
N ILE A 1005 -45.58 -22.40 -20.11
CA ILE A 1005 -44.33 -21.70 -20.36
C ILE A 1005 -43.21 -22.35 -19.55
N GLN A 1006 -42.00 -22.38 -20.11
CA GLN A 1006 -40.81 -22.74 -19.34
C GLN A 1006 -40.33 -21.50 -18.58
N TRP A 1007 -40.24 -21.62 -17.26
CA TRP A 1007 -39.69 -20.53 -16.45
C TRP A 1007 -38.17 -20.49 -16.60
N PRO A 1008 -37.54 -19.30 -16.74
CA PRO A 1008 -36.10 -19.17 -16.84
C PRO A 1008 -35.39 -19.79 -15.62
N SER A 1009 -34.84 -20.98 -15.80
CA SER A 1009 -34.13 -21.71 -14.73
C SER A 1009 -32.61 -21.53 -14.83
N ASN A 1010 -32.11 -21.20 -16.02
CA ASN A 1010 -30.69 -20.89 -16.24
C ASN A 1010 -30.37 -19.51 -15.66
N PRO A 1011 -29.34 -19.37 -14.79
CA PRO A 1011 -28.92 -18.09 -14.22
C PRO A 1011 -28.61 -17.03 -15.29
N GLU A 1012 -28.00 -17.42 -16.42
CA GLU A 1012 -27.67 -16.49 -17.51
C GLU A 1012 -28.92 -15.85 -18.12
N ILE A 1013 -29.99 -16.64 -18.26
CA ILE A 1013 -31.26 -16.17 -18.82
C ILE A 1013 -32.01 -15.31 -17.78
N LYS A 1014 -31.95 -15.67 -16.50
CA LYS A 1014 -32.52 -14.86 -15.41
C LYS A 1014 -31.86 -13.47 -15.35
N GLU A 1015 -30.55 -13.40 -15.50
CA GLU A 1015 -29.80 -12.14 -15.59
C GLU A 1015 -30.16 -11.35 -16.86
N GLN A 1016 -30.26 -12.01 -18.03
CA GLN A 1016 -30.68 -11.36 -19.27
C GLN A 1016 -32.10 -10.79 -19.18
N VAL A 1017 -33.04 -11.51 -18.55
CA VAL A 1017 -34.40 -11.01 -18.30
C VAL A 1017 -34.39 -9.79 -17.40
N LYS A 1018 -33.65 -9.84 -16.26
CA LYS A 1018 -33.51 -8.72 -15.34
C LYS A 1018 -32.89 -7.50 -16.04
N ARG A 1019 -31.81 -7.72 -16.80
CA ARG A 1019 -31.09 -6.68 -17.55
C ARG A 1019 -31.98 -6.05 -18.61
N LEU A 1020 -32.65 -6.84 -19.43
CA LEU A 1020 -33.53 -6.33 -20.47
C LEU A 1020 -34.74 -5.59 -19.87
N HIS A 1021 -35.28 -6.05 -18.74
CA HIS A 1021 -36.32 -5.30 -18.03
C HIS A 1021 -35.84 -3.92 -17.60
N LEU A 1022 -34.66 -3.82 -16.98
CA LEU A 1022 -34.05 -2.53 -16.60
C LEU A 1022 -33.75 -1.68 -17.83
N PHE A 1023 -33.25 -2.28 -18.90
CA PHE A 1023 -32.93 -1.61 -20.15
C PHE A 1023 -34.14 -0.93 -20.79
N LEU A 1024 -35.32 -1.57 -20.73
CA LEU A 1024 -36.58 -1.03 -21.27
C LEU A 1024 -37.30 -0.04 -20.33
N THR A 1025 -37.05 -0.11 -19.02
CA THR A 1025 -37.80 0.67 -18.02
C THR A 1025 -37.07 1.88 -17.48
N VAL A 1026 -35.73 1.88 -17.50
CA VAL A 1026 -34.92 2.98 -16.95
C VAL A 1026 -34.91 4.16 -17.93
N LYS A 1027 -35.56 5.24 -17.50
CA LYS A 1027 -35.64 6.54 -18.21
C LYS A 1027 -34.72 7.61 -17.62
N ASP A 1028 -33.93 7.25 -16.61
CA ASP A 1028 -33.05 8.20 -15.94
C ASP A 1028 -31.98 8.69 -16.91
N SER A 1029 -31.71 10.00 -16.92
CA SER A 1029 -30.60 10.55 -17.70
C SER A 1029 -29.29 9.98 -17.19
N ALA A 1030 -28.61 9.21 -18.04
CA ALA A 1030 -27.27 8.66 -17.83
C ALA A 1030 -26.28 9.66 -17.21
N ALA A 1031 -26.43 10.95 -17.54
CA ALA A 1031 -25.51 12.03 -17.18
C ALA A 1031 -25.20 12.14 -15.68
N ASN A 1032 -26.07 11.61 -14.81
CA ASN A 1032 -25.93 11.75 -13.36
C ASN A 1032 -25.59 10.45 -12.60
N VAL A 1033 -25.29 9.34 -13.28
CA VAL A 1033 -24.98 8.06 -12.64
C VAL A 1033 -23.45 7.84 -12.62
N PRO A 1034 -22.83 7.53 -11.46
CA PRO A 1034 -23.40 7.50 -10.10
C PRO A 1034 -23.66 8.92 -9.58
N LYS A 1035 -24.63 9.11 -8.66
CA LYS A 1035 -24.94 10.44 -8.11
C LYS A 1035 -23.90 10.96 -7.13
N ASN A 1036 -23.23 10.05 -6.43
CA ASN A 1036 -22.25 10.39 -5.41
C ASN A 1036 -20.97 10.99 -6.02
N LEU A 1037 -20.54 12.15 -5.51
CA LEU A 1037 -19.36 12.87 -5.99
C LEU A 1037 -18.06 12.08 -5.78
N GLU A 1038 -17.95 11.30 -4.71
CA GLU A 1038 -16.77 10.49 -4.42
C GLU A 1038 -16.68 9.28 -5.35
N ALA A 1039 -17.82 8.61 -5.62
CA ALA A 1039 -17.88 7.56 -6.63
C ALA A 1039 -17.47 8.09 -8.02
N ARG A 1040 -17.99 9.28 -8.40
CA ARG A 1040 -17.59 9.95 -9.64
C ARG A 1040 -16.08 10.21 -9.67
N ARG A 1041 -15.54 10.81 -8.61
CA ARG A 1041 -14.10 11.12 -8.50
C ARG A 1041 -13.23 9.87 -8.62
N ARG A 1042 -13.58 8.77 -7.94
CA ARG A 1042 -12.82 7.51 -8.00
C ARG A 1042 -12.86 6.87 -9.39
N LEU A 1043 -14.04 6.84 -10.02
CA LEU A 1043 -14.20 6.33 -11.39
C LEU A 1043 -13.46 7.20 -12.41
N GLU A 1044 -13.55 8.53 -12.30
CA GLU A 1044 -12.81 9.47 -13.15
C GLU A 1044 -11.30 9.31 -12.96
N PHE A 1045 -10.83 9.16 -11.73
CA PHE A 1045 -9.41 8.95 -11.45
C PHE A 1045 -8.90 7.63 -12.04
N PHE A 1046 -9.63 6.53 -11.80
CA PHE A 1046 -9.30 5.22 -12.35
C PHE A 1046 -9.30 5.22 -13.88
N THR A 1047 -10.35 5.76 -14.50
CA THR A 1047 -10.43 5.79 -15.98
C THR A 1047 -9.39 6.72 -16.58
N ASN A 1048 -9.07 7.84 -15.95
CA ASN A 1048 -7.99 8.72 -16.40
C ASN A 1048 -6.62 8.03 -16.31
N SER A 1049 -6.38 7.20 -15.29
CA SER A 1049 -5.10 6.48 -15.15
C SER A 1049 -4.86 5.51 -16.30
N LEU A 1050 -5.90 4.90 -16.86
CA LEU A 1050 -5.81 4.00 -18.03
C LEU A 1050 -5.20 4.68 -19.28
N PHE A 1051 -5.28 6.01 -19.40
CA PHE A 1051 -4.73 6.76 -20.54
C PHE A 1051 -3.40 7.45 -20.25
N MET A 1052 -2.91 7.35 -19.01
CA MET A 1052 -1.57 7.84 -18.67
C MET A 1052 -0.49 6.92 -19.26
N ASP A 1053 0.70 7.48 -19.45
CA ASP A 1053 1.88 6.69 -19.77
C ASP A 1053 2.26 5.83 -18.55
N MET A 1054 2.00 4.53 -18.65
CA MET A 1054 2.35 3.54 -17.63
C MET A 1054 3.38 2.53 -18.19
N PRO A 1055 4.32 2.04 -17.36
CA PRO A 1055 5.19 0.93 -17.78
C PRO A 1055 4.36 -0.33 -18.03
N ALA A 1056 4.82 -1.19 -18.93
CA ALA A 1056 4.13 -2.44 -19.23
C ALA A 1056 4.01 -3.32 -17.97
N ALA A 1057 2.79 -3.82 -17.71
CA ALA A 1057 2.54 -4.73 -16.61
C ALA A 1057 3.36 -6.03 -16.75
N LYS A 1058 4.18 -6.31 -15.73
CA LYS A 1058 4.89 -7.58 -15.63
C LYS A 1058 3.95 -8.68 -15.14
N PRO A 1059 4.22 -9.96 -15.46
CA PRO A 1059 3.53 -11.08 -14.83
C PRO A 1059 3.60 -10.99 -13.30
N VAL A 1060 2.60 -11.51 -12.60
CA VAL A 1060 2.55 -11.51 -11.12
C VAL A 1060 3.79 -12.17 -10.52
N SER A 1061 4.31 -13.21 -11.17
CA SER A 1061 5.55 -13.91 -10.78
C SER A 1061 6.81 -13.03 -10.83
N GLU A 1062 6.82 -11.96 -11.62
CA GLU A 1062 7.94 -11.03 -11.76
C GLU A 1062 7.73 -9.72 -10.99
N MET A 1063 6.61 -9.56 -10.28
CA MET A 1063 6.33 -8.38 -9.48
C MET A 1063 7.32 -8.27 -8.31
N ILE A 1064 7.70 -7.04 -7.99
CA ILE A 1064 8.54 -6.78 -6.81
C ILE A 1064 7.66 -7.02 -5.58
N PRO A 1065 8.11 -7.84 -4.61
CA PRO A 1065 7.37 -8.02 -3.37
C PRO A 1065 7.22 -6.67 -2.67
N PHE A 1066 6.00 -6.33 -2.31
CA PHE A 1066 5.68 -5.13 -1.54
C PHE A 1066 5.01 -5.57 -0.24
N SER A 1067 5.67 -5.30 0.87
CA SER A 1067 5.12 -5.51 2.20
C SER A 1067 4.58 -4.19 2.69
N PHE A 1068 3.26 -4.10 2.86
CA PHE A 1068 2.65 -3.01 3.59
C PHE A 1068 2.57 -3.42 5.07
N PHE A 1069 3.18 -2.63 5.95
CA PHE A 1069 2.82 -2.69 7.36
C PHE A 1069 1.42 -2.09 7.45
N THR A 1070 0.39 -2.91 7.61
CA THR A 1070 -0.90 -2.41 8.06
C THR A 1070 -0.72 -2.04 9.54
N PRO A 1071 -0.71 -0.75 9.92
CA PRO A 1071 -0.78 -0.43 11.33
C PRO A 1071 -2.13 -0.94 11.82
N TYR A 1072 -2.09 -1.91 12.72
CA TYR A 1072 -3.28 -2.44 13.38
C TYR A 1072 -3.75 -1.37 14.38
N TYR A 1073 -4.31 -0.27 13.88
CA TYR A 1073 -4.97 0.71 14.73
C TYR A 1073 -6.26 0.06 15.24
N SER A 1074 -6.41 0.01 16.55
CA SER A 1074 -7.61 -0.44 17.25
C SER A 1074 -8.81 0.49 17.08
N GLU A 1075 -8.89 1.22 15.97
CA GLU A 1075 -10.02 2.10 15.65
C GLU A 1075 -11.09 1.31 14.89
N THR A 1076 -12.30 1.37 15.40
CA THR A 1076 -13.47 0.73 14.78
C THR A 1076 -13.91 1.58 13.58
N VAL A 1077 -13.34 1.31 12.40
CA VAL A 1077 -13.63 2.08 11.16
C VAL A 1077 -15.01 1.75 10.56
N LEU A 1078 -15.67 0.70 11.06
CA LEU A 1078 -16.98 0.24 10.60
C LEU A 1078 -18.00 0.31 11.74
N TYR A 1079 -18.97 1.20 11.63
CA TYR A 1079 -20.11 1.25 12.55
C TYR A 1079 -21.22 0.33 12.06
N SER A 1080 -21.67 -0.56 12.93
CA SER A 1080 -22.89 -1.32 12.69
C SER A 1080 -24.10 -0.39 12.66
N SER A 1081 -25.15 -0.77 11.91
CA SER A 1081 -26.41 0.00 11.90
C SER A 1081 -27.01 0.19 13.30
N SER A 1082 -26.66 -0.65 14.27
CA SER A 1082 -27.08 -0.46 15.66
C SER A 1082 -26.29 0.59 16.40
N GLU A 1083 -24.98 0.70 16.18
CA GLU A 1083 -24.16 1.75 16.80
C GLU A 1083 -24.48 3.12 16.20
N LEU A 1084 -24.83 3.16 14.92
CA LEU A 1084 -25.36 4.37 14.29
C LEU A 1084 -26.69 4.79 14.93
N ARG A 1085 -27.57 3.84 15.28
CA ARG A 1085 -28.90 4.14 15.85
C ARG A 1085 -28.90 4.18 17.38
N ALA A 1086 -27.80 3.81 18.03
CA ALA A 1086 -27.68 3.85 19.48
C ALA A 1086 -27.65 5.31 19.92
N GLU A 1087 -28.54 5.66 20.83
CA GLU A 1087 -28.61 6.98 21.43
C GLU A 1087 -27.47 7.15 22.43
N ASN A 1088 -26.77 8.28 22.36
CA ASN A 1088 -25.74 8.68 23.32
C ASN A 1088 -26.39 9.14 24.65
N GLU A 1089 -25.58 9.60 25.61
CA GLU A 1089 -26.05 10.07 26.92
C GLU A 1089 -27.06 11.23 26.83
N ASP A 1090 -27.07 11.97 25.71
CA ASP A 1090 -27.99 13.06 25.41
C ASP A 1090 -29.29 12.61 24.68
N GLY A 1091 -29.50 11.30 24.49
CA GLY A 1091 -30.68 10.75 23.81
C GLY A 1091 -30.65 10.91 22.29
N ILE A 1092 -29.48 11.18 21.70
CA ILE A 1092 -29.31 11.44 20.28
C ILE A 1092 -28.48 10.32 19.64
N SER A 1093 -29.02 9.70 18.58
CA SER A 1093 -28.26 8.68 17.85
C SER A 1093 -27.25 9.29 16.89
N THR A 1094 -26.11 8.62 16.70
CA THR A 1094 -25.08 9.02 15.72
C THR A 1094 -25.67 9.18 14.31
N LEU A 1095 -26.65 8.36 13.94
CA LEU A 1095 -27.39 8.43 12.68
C LEU A 1095 -28.23 9.70 12.60
N PHE A 1096 -28.93 10.06 13.67
CA PHE A 1096 -29.68 11.32 13.72
C PHE A 1096 -28.74 12.52 13.60
N TYR A 1097 -27.58 12.47 14.26
CA TYR A 1097 -26.54 13.50 14.16
C TYR A 1097 -26.02 13.64 12.72
N LEU A 1098 -25.70 12.51 12.07
CA LEU A 1098 -25.27 12.46 10.67
C LEU A 1098 -26.35 12.95 9.70
N GLN A 1099 -27.62 12.61 9.93
CA GLN A 1099 -28.76 13.06 9.11
C GLN A 1099 -29.09 14.54 9.29
N LYS A 1100 -28.90 15.09 10.50
CA LYS A 1100 -29.24 16.49 10.82
C LYS A 1100 -28.16 17.49 10.48
N ILE A 1101 -26.89 17.14 10.67
CA ILE A 1101 -25.77 18.04 10.33
C ILE A 1101 -25.58 18.13 8.82
N PHE A 1102 -25.94 17.07 8.08
CA PHE A 1102 -25.75 17.03 6.62
C PHE A 1102 -27.00 16.57 5.88
N PRO A 1103 -28.01 17.46 5.71
CA PRO A 1103 -29.18 17.19 4.91
C PRO A 1103 -28.80 17.15 3.41
N GLY A 1104 -28.23 16.04 2.96
CA GLY A 1104 -27.94 15.76 1.55
C GLY A 1104 -26.52 15.31 1.18
N ASN A 1105 -25.55 15.29 2.11
CA ASN A 1105 -24.16 14.90 1.82
C ASN A 1105 -23.48 14.26 3.05
N VAL A 1106 -23.71 12.97 3.27
CA VAL A 1106 -23.24 12.26 4.48
C VAL A 1106 -21.71 12.04 4.51
N PHE A 1107 -20.98 12.20 3.39
CA PHE A 1107 -19.58 11.74 3.31
C PHE A 1107 -18.49 12.83 3.30
N PHE A 1108 -18.83 14.10 3.08
CA PHE A 1108 -17.80 15.13 2.84
C PHE A 1108 -16.91 15.41 4.05
N LEU A 1109 -17.40 15.16 5.28
CA LEU A 1109 -16.62 15.36 6.50
C LEU A 1109 -15.99 14.09 7.06
N PHE A 1110 -16.55 12.89 6.83
CA PHE A 1110 -15.89 11.65 7.30
C PHE A 1110 -14.59 11.44 6.52
N ALA A 1111 -14.61 11.68 5.20
CA ALA A 1111 -13.39 11.74 4.41
C ALA A 1111 -12.52 12.94 4.79
N SER A 1112 -13.05 14.12 5.12
CA SER A 1112 -12.20 15.27 5.48
C SER A 1112 -11.63 15.20 6.90
N ILE A 1113 -12.27 14.52 7.85
CA ILE A 1113 -11.77 14.27 9.21
C ILE A 1113 -10.86 13.04 9.21
N CYS A 1114 -11.21 11.95 8.52
CA CYS A 1114 -10.28 10.83 8.33
C CYS A 1114 -9.09 11.25 7.48
N PHE A 1115 -9.26 12.07 6.44
CA PHE A 1115 -8.14 12.61 5.66
C PHE A 1115 -7.41 13.72 6.42
N SER A 1116 -8.05 14.52 7.28
CA SER A 1116 -7.29 15.46 8.13
C SER A 1116 -6.59 14.74 9.29
N LEU A 1117 -7.12 13.66 9.85
CA LEU A 1117 -6.43 12.85 10.88
C LEU A 1117 -5.38 11.94 10.26
N PHE A 1118 -5.62 11.42 9.05
CA PHE A 1118 -4.65 10.70 8.25
C PHE A 1118 -3.58 11.67 7.78
N VAL A 1119 -3.90 12.87 7.27
CA VAL A 1119 -2.93 13.89 6.86
C VAL A 1119 -2.27 14.56 8.06
N ILE A 1120 -2.89 14.69 9.24
CA ILE A 1120 -2.23 15.16 10.47
C ILE A 1120 -1.33 14.06 11.04
N SER A 1121 -1.67 12.78 10.89
CA SER A 1121 -0.77 11.67 11.26
C SER A 1121 0.34 11.44 10.23
N PHE A 1122 0.05 11.60 8.94
CA PHE A 1122 1.02 11.50 7.85
C PHE A 1122 1.92 12.75 7.78
N LEU A 1123 1.38 13.94 8.09
CA LEU A 1123 2.17 15.16 8.29
C LEU A 1123 2.92 15.11 9.60
N ASN A 1124 2.39 14.60 10.72
CA ASN A 1124 3.21 14.42 11.94
C ASN A 1124 4.31 13.38 11.75
N ILE A 1125 4.17 12.42 10.82
CA ILE A 1125 5.24 11.50 10.41
C ILE A 1125 6.20 12.18 9.40
N TYR A 1126 5.80 13.25 8.73
CA TYR A 1126 6.65 14.05 7.82
C TYR A 1126 7.12 15.40 8.38
N THR A 1127 6.77 15.75 9.63
CA THR A 1127 7.20 16.97 10.31
C THR A 1127 7.97 16.73 11.60
N ASP A 1128 8.39 15.49 11.88
CA ASP A 1128 9.57 15.19 12.71
C ASP A 1128 10.71 14.72 11.81
N GLY A 1129 11.07 15.61 10.89
CA GLY A 1129 12.11 15.44 9.88
C GLY A 1129 12.58 16.80 9.36
N THR A 1130 12.85 17.74 10.26
CA THR A 1130 13.75 18.88 10.04
C THR A 1130 14.61 19.09 11.27
#